data_AF-A0A927S0W7-F1
#
_entry.id   AF-A0A927S0W7-F1
#
_cell.length_a   1.000
_cell.length_b   1.000
_cell.length_c   1.000
_cell.angle_alpha   90.00
_cell.angle_beta   90.00
_cell.angle_gamma   90.00
#
_symmetry.space_group_name_H-M   'P 1'
#
loop_
_entity.id
_entity.type
_entity.pdbx_description
1 polymer ?
#
loop_
_entity_poly.entity_id
_entity_poly.type
_entity_poly.pdbx_seq_one_letter_code
_entity_poly.pdbx_strand_id
1 'polypeptide(L)'
;MKKKNLVVLLILPFIISLLGVITVNVTVKTIEKDILAIEWAYDDMEGFQLDGDKVYRLNAKAVTDNSATLAPGNNLVWSVRNRDVTKDDCAEVFEQSGSYYLRPLSEGEVTVTCSNEKGNCSRRMTAVIYKDGAILVKTGDGASQNNIDETIYIGEYDLKNGAKTKAVVKLGLTCAPTDLKDHLSVKSTSDNVTFDMASQKMTVLSDGAGDITFTTFLDEIEITYTYSFEIVKDGVNVYTYDDLLNCTNRSSEGEIVVLRKSFESLSKAYSMKGDAIALSGGAPIKKESNVENFGYYTDYLGNKEFNFSKDVYRFNTTYNTKFIEQWNNFALANSSMYKSLSKELVAGLRVQKDFYGNGYTINMHNLTFPYDEQERGGVILPYPTDNNLFNGPLPFYTLGDPGNMPLVSAYGQDNVGMYVDGDNVKINDVVLKNCDFGNSLSFLKYAGTVLEIEGQNVTVENSRISNGKNVLRAFSANNTTIKNCSLSYSQNFLLFLGSNEVFDVDETATNDFYDASGSTYKTTTKDYFTENGIADEVLQSYLLSSANVQKTKTALSTMQKALNKTKETVTPIDVNVIDTLFYRSGISSIALETAFNGPFLYAKNPTLISSMFQQISDKTEEGRKLVPFLATNVSGVSRPVRLKVSGKTKFYDYKTVDEMDLSGLIEENMTKAVAMLMENFEALNREITIDDVFPLKAMLFKESNKLGQTYSKDGKTYLNVAIAYYGGGVNLSEVIYDGLEKQEEYATPTNVDWITEYLNFSGQVSEDDMGSLKNLAQKMVTVVTGFEDFKFVCMKGNGYLYGEAPKESELRENIRG
;
A
#
# COMPACT_ATOMS: atom_id res chain seq x y z
N MET A 1 -1.68 55.02 -14.38
CA MET A 1 -2.20 53.81 -13.72
C MET A 1 -1.24 53.42 -12.60
N LYS A 2 -1.73 53.19 -11.38
CA LYS A 2 -0.87 52.77 -10.26
C LYS A 2 -0.31 51.38 -10.58
N LYS A 3 0.99 51.11 -10.29
CA LYS A 3 1.65 49.80 -10.51
C LYS A 3 0.81 48.60 -10.02
N LYS A 4 0.00 48.77 -8.97
CA LYS A 4 -0.97 47.77 -8.48
C LYS A 4 -2.00 47.29 -9.52
N ASN A 5 -2.50 48.12 -10.43
CA ASN A 5 -3.57 47.73 -11.36
C ASN A 5 -3.05 46.93 -12.57
N LEU A 6 -1.79 47.16 -12.98
CA LEU A 6 -1.14 46.38 -14.05
C LEU A 6 -0.75 44.98 -13.54
N VAL A 7 -0.38 44.89 -12.27
CA VAL A 7 -0.04 43.65 -11.54
C VAL A 7 -1.28 42.77 -11.33
N VAL A 8 -2.42 43.38 -10.96
CA VAL A 8 -3.72 42.71 -10.91
C VAL A 8 -4.10 42.17 -12.30
N LEU A 9 -3.84 42.90 -13.38
CA LEU A 9 -4.10 42.47 -14.77
C LEU A 9 -3.20 41.32 -15.28
N LEU A 10 -1.99 41.16 -14.72
CA LEU A 10 -1.06 40.08 -15.07
C LEU A 10 -1.23 38.82 -14.21
N ILE A 11 -1.89 38.94 -13.04
CA ILE A 11 -2.11 37.86 -12.05
C ILE A 11 -3.55 37.32 -12.06
N LEU A 12 -4.56 38.16 -12.31
CA LEU A 12 -5.93 37.73 -12.68
C LEU A 12 -5.91 36.56 -13.65
N PRO A 13 -5.04 36.55 -14.67
CA PRO A 13 -5.03 35.49 -15.62
C PRO A 13 -4.66 34.11 -14.99
N PHE A 14 -3.61 33.98 -14.18
CA PHE A 14 -3.27 32.72 -13.47
C PHE A 14 -4.38 32.24 -12.51
N ILE A 15 -5.05 33.18 -11.85
CA ILE A 15 -6.09 32.87 -10.87
C ILE A 15 -7.44 32.56 -11.56
N ILE A 16 -7.79 33.28 -12.62
CA ILE A 16 -9.03 33.06 -13.37
C ILE A 16 -8.89 31.89 -14.36
N SER A 17 -7.68 31.45 -14.74
CA SER A 17 -7.53 30.15 -15.41
C SER A 17 -8.09 28.97 -14.67
N LEU A 18 -7.86 28.99 -13.36
CA LEU A 18 -8.30 27.96 -12.45
C LEU A 18 -9.83 28.06 -12.24
N LEU A 19 -10.45 29.18 -12.63
CA LEU A 19 -11.89 29.43 -12.56
C LEU A 19 -12.69 28.85 -13.75
N GLY A 20 -12.06 28.14 -14.70
CA GLY A 20 -12.70 27.62 -15.91
C GLY A 20 -13.45 26.28 -15.78
N VAL A 21 -14.62 26.29 -15.11
CA VAL A 21 -15.73 25.27 -15.09
C VAL A 21 -15.33 23.91 -14.45
N ILE A 22 -15.91 23.34 -13.38
CA ILE A 22 -17.32 23.04 -13.01
C ILE A 22 -17.52 23.02 -11.47
N THR A 23 -18.75 23.32 -11.04
CA THR A 23 -19.34 23.11 -9.71
C THR A 23 -19.44 21.61 -9.34
N VAL A 24 -18.82 21.14 -8.25
CA VAL A 24 -19.10 19.78 -7.74
C VAL A 24 -19.14 19.78 -6.21
N ASN A 25 -20.20 19.20 -5.66
CA ASN A 25 -20.32 18.82 -4.26
C ASN A 25 -19.20 17.84 -3.92
N VAL A 26 -18.47 18.07 -2.81
CA VAL A 26 -17.55 17.08 -2.20
C VAL A 26 -18.25 15.72 -2.17
N THR A 27 -17.95 14.88 -3.15
CA THR A 27 -18.57 13.56 -3.28
C THR A 27 -17.49 12.59 -2.85
N VAL A 28 -17.57 12.14 -1.59
CA VAL A 28 -16.74 11.03 -1.15
C VAL A 28 -17.15 9.81 -1.96
N LYS A 29 -16.19 9.30 -2.72
CA LYS A 29 -16.40 8.18 -3.65
C LYS A 29 -16.43 6.91 -2.82
N THR A 30 -17.65 6.45 -2.54
CA THR A 30 -17.85 5.18 -1.84
C THR A 30 -17.53 4.04 -2.80
N ILE A 31 -16.70 3.11 -2.33
CA ILE A 31 -16.46 1.84 -2.98
C ILE A 31 -17.25 0.76 -2.24
N GLU A 32 -17.88 -0.12 -3.01
CA GLU A 32 -18.59 -1.25 -2.44
C GLU A 32 -17.61 -2.18 -1.72
N LYS A 33 -18.01 -2.68 -0.53
CA LYS A 33 -17.17 -3.50 0.33
C LYS A 33 -17.46 -4.98 0.24
N ASP A 34 -16.42 -5.77 0.44
CA ASP A 34 -16.58 -7.16 0.83
C ASP A 34 -16.69 -7.29 2.35
N ILE A 35 -17.18 -8.44 2.81
CA ILE A 35 -17.23 -8.76 4.24
C ILE A 35 -15.82 -8.65 4.84
N LEU A 36 -15.73 -8.18 6.09
CA LEU A 36 -14.45 -7.96 6.76
C LEU A 36 -13.82 -9.25 7.28
N ALA A 37 -14.65 -10.21 7.66
CA ALA A 37 -14.25 -11.50 8.23
C ALA A 37 -15.43 -12.47 8.23
N ILE A 38 -15.14 -13.72 8.56
CA ILE A 38 -16.12 -14.78 8.82
C ILE A 38 -15.95 -15.23 10.28
N GLU A 39 -17.05 -15.18 11.03
CA GLU A 39 -17.12 -15.61 12.43
C GLU A 39 -17.85 -16.95 12.52
N TRP A 40 -17.27 -17.90 13.25
CA TRP A 40 -17.87 -19.21 13.52
C TRP A 40 -17.36 -19.78 14.85
N ALA A 41 -17.92 -20.90 15.29
CA ALA A 41 -17.56 -21.54 16.56
C ALA A 41 -16.77 -22.85 16.39
N TYR A 42 -16.21 -23.10 15.21
CA TYR A 42 -15.42 -24.31 14.93
C TYR A 42 -13.96 -24.15 15.35
N ASP A 43 -13.41 -25.18 16.00
CA ASP A 43 -11.99 -25.31 16.27
C ASP A 43 -11.19 -25.48 14.94
N ASP A 44 -9.87 -25.39 15.01
CA ASP A 44 -8.95 -25.65 13.89
C ASP A 44 -9.05 -27.08 13.36
N MET A 45 -9.38 -28.03 14.25
CA MET A 45 -9.63 -29.42 13.93
C MET A 45 -10.94 -29.91 14.58
N GLU A 46 -11.84 -30.46 13.77
CA GLU A 46 -13.17 -30.91 14.18
C GLU A 46 -13.43 -32.36 13.74
N GLY A 47 -14.09 -33.15 14.58
CA GLY A 47 -14.41 -34.55 14.29
C GLY A 47 -15.84 -34.73 13.80
N PHE A 48 -16.02 -35.39 12.66
CA PHE A 48 -17.33 -35.74 12.10
C PHE A 48 -17.46 -37.25 11.94
N GLN A 49 -18.47 -37.83 12.59
CA GLN A 49 -18.68 -39.27 12.61
C GLN A 49 -19.36 -39.75 11.32
N LEU A 50 -18.78 -40.77 10.70
CA LEU A 50 -19.35 -41.52 9.59
C LEU A 50 -20.39 -42.51 10.15
N ASP A 51 -21.66 -42.10 10.15
CA ASP A 51 -22.77 -42.90 10.68
C ASP A 51 -24.00 -42.80 9.76
N GLY A 52 -24.16 -43.78 8.86
CA GLY A 52 -25.29 -43.88 7.94
C GLY A 52 -25.53 -42.61 7.12
N ASP A 53 -26.76 -42.09 7.16
CA ASP A 53 -27.20 -40.88 6.44
C ASP A 53 -27.05 -39.58 7.28
N LYS A 54 -26.26 -39.61 8.37
CA LYS A 54 -26.10 -38.46 9.26
C LYS A 54 -25.42 -37.30 8.54
N VAL A 55 -26.01 -36.11 8.69
CA VAL A 55 -25.49 -34.87 8.12
C VAL A 55 -25.34 -33.80 9.20
N TYR A 56 -24.32 -32.96 9.05
CA TYR A 56 -23.93 -31.98 10.06
C TYR A 56 -24.15 -30.57 9.54
N ARG A 57 -24.95 -29.77 10.25
CA ARG A 57 -25.21 -28.39 9.85
C ARG A 57 -23.96 -27.52 10.02
N LEU A 58 -23.63 -26.77 8.99
CA LEU A 58 -22.53 -25.81 8.96
C LEU A 58 -23.06 -24.39 9.25
N ASN A 59 -22.46 -23.70 10.23
CA ASN A 59 -22.90 -22.37 10.68
C ASN A 59 -21.75 -21.37 10.72
N ALA A 60 -21.93 -20.23 10.06
CA ALA A 60 -21.02 -19.09 10.11
C ALA A 60 -21.79 -17.79 9.94
N LYS A 61 -21.18 -16.68 10.33
CA LYS A 61 -21.72 -15.33 10.22
C LYS A 61 -20.71 -14.42 9.52
N ALA A 62 -21.19 -13.65 8.54
CA ALA A 62 -20.40 -12.60 7.93
C ALA A 62 -20.24 -11.42 8.89
N VAL A 63 -19.01 -10.94 9.05
CA VAL A 63 -18.72 -9.70 9.77
C VAL A 63 -18.71 -8.56 8.76
N THR A 64 -19.67 -7.64 8.88
CA THR A 64 -19.88 -6.54 7.95
C THR A 64 -19.56 -5.21 8.62
N ASP A 65 -19.16 -4.23 7.81
CA ASP A 65 -19.13 -2.84 8.25
C ASP A 65 -20.50 -2.20 8.00
N ASN A 66 -21.19 -1.79 9.06
CA ASN A 66 -22.52 -1.19 8.96
C ASN A 66 -22.51 0.22 8.34
N SER A 67 -21.33 0.84 8.19
CA SER A 67 -21.18 2.16 7.57
C SER A 67 -21.10 2.12 6.04
N ALA A 68 -21.12 0.92 5.42
CA ALA A 68 -20.86 0.76 4.00
C ALA A 68 -21.86 -0.19 3.31
N THR A 69 -22.10 0.06 2.02
CA THR A 69 -22.83 -0.87 1.16
C THR A 69 -21.94 -2.06 0.78
N LEU A 70 -22.44 -3.27 0.99
CA LEU A 70 -21.76 -4.49 0.56
C LEU A 70 -21.87 -4.64 -0.95
N ALA A 71 -20.76 -5.01 -1.58
CA ALA A 71 -20.72 -5.40 -2.97
C ALA A 71 -21.54 -6.68 -3.19
N PRO A 72 -22.08 -6.91 -4.40
CA PRO A 72 -22.63 -8.22 -4.78
C PRO A 72 -21.58 -9.31 -4.57
N GLY A 73 -21.96 -10.56 -4.25
CA GLY A 73 -21.00 -11.66 -4.06
C GLY A 73 -20.57 -11.93 -2.61
N ASN A 74 -21.29 -11.39 -1.62
CA ASN A 74 -20.92 -11.47 -0.20
C ASN A 74 -21.71 -12.51 0.61
N ASN A 75 -22.57 -13.32 -0.04
CA ASN A 75 -23.20 -14.44 0.66
C ASN A 75 -22.14 -15.48 1.03
N LEU A 76 -22.35 -16.15 2.15
CA LEU A 76 -21.46 -17.23 2.58
C LEU A 76 -21.77 -18.50 1.80
N VAL A 77 -20.73 -19.07 1.22
CA VAL A 77 -20.74 -20.36 0.52
C VAL A 77 -19.74 -21.30 1.18
N TRP A 78 -20.02 -22.60 1.08
CA TRP A 78 -19.19 -23.62 1.70
C TRP A 78 -18.65 -24.59 0.66
N SER A 79 -17.43 -25.04 0.89
CA SER A 79 -16.77 -26.06 0.07
C SER A 79 -15.98 -27.02 0.94
N VAL A 80 -15.73 -28.21 0.40
CA VAL A 80 -14.93 -29.25 1.04
C VAL A 80 -13.95 -29.82 0.03
N ARG A 81 -12.75 -30.17 0.50
CA ARG A 81 -11.71 -30.80 -0.32
C ARG A 81 -10.91 -31.79 0.51
N ASN A 82 -10.62 -32.95 -0.05
CA ASN A 82 -9.68 -33.91 0.55
C ASN A 82 -8.29 -33.31 0.74
N ARG A 83 -7.69 -33.55 1.91
CA ARG A 83 -6.26 -33.21 2.13
C ARG A 83 -5.35 -34.15 1.36
N ASP A 84 -5.71 -35.44 1.31
CA ASP A 84 -5.09 -36.40 0.42
C ASP A 84 -5.80 -36.40 -0.94
N VAL A 85 -5.20 -35.72 -1.92
CA VAL A 85 -5.75 -35.58 -3.27
C VAL A 85 -5.79 -36.89 -4.06
N THR A 86 -5.20 -37.97 -3.54
CA THR A 86 -5.21 -39.29 -4.19
C THR A 86 -6.38 -40.17 -3.77
N LYS A 87 -7.13 -39.76 -2.74
CA LYS A 87 -8.31 -40.48 -2.23
C LYS A 87 -9.60 -39.98 -2.87
N ASP A 88 -10.57 -40.89 -2.98
CA ASP A 88 -11.98 -40.56 -3.27
C ASP A 88 -12.54 -39.60 -2.19
N ASP A 89 -13.53 -38.80 -2.56
CA ASP A 89 -14.11 -37.76 -1.70
C ASP A 89 -14.55 -38.31 -0.33
N CYS A 90 -13.92 -37.83 0.74
CA CYS A 90 -14.21 -38.29 2.10
C CYS A 90 -15.46 -37.62 2.69
N ALA A 91 -15.88 -36.49 2.13
CA ALA A 91 -17.09 -35.77 2.52
C ALA A 91 -17.61 -34.90 1.38
N GLU A 92 -18.90 -34.59 1.40
CA GLU A 92 -19.52 -33.60 0.52
C GLU A 92 -20.21 -32.49 1.31
N VAL A 93 -20.27 -31.30 0.71
CA VAL A 93 -21.05 -30.16 1.21
C VAL A 93 -22.22 -29.92 0.27
N PHE A 94 -23.42 -29.81 0.83
CA PHE A 94 -24.63 -29.52 0.07
C PHE A 94 -25.52 -28.50 0.80
N GLU A 95 -26.32 -27.77 0.03
CA GLU A 95 -27.29 -26.81 0.54
C GLU A 95 -28.69 -27.43 0.58
N GLN A 96 -29.39 -27.27 1.69
CA GLN A 96 -30.78 -27.67 1.83
C GLN A 96 -31.55 -26.59 2.60
N SER A 97 -32.62 -26.06 1.99
CA SER A 97 -33.49 -25.04 2.60
C SER A 97 -32.75 -23.79 3.11
N GLY A 98 -31.73 -23.32 2.39
CA GLY A 98 -30.95 -22.13 2.77
C GLY A 98 -29.93 -22.36 3.89
N SER A 99 -29.60 -23.62 4.20
CA SER A 99 -28.54 -23.98 5.16
C SER A 99 -27.59 -25.00 4.54
N TYR A 100 -26.32 -24.89 4.88
CA TYR A 100 -25.28 -25.80 4.40
C TYR A 100 -25.09 -26.96 5.37
N TYR A 101 -24.80 -28.13 4.83
CA TYR A 101 -24.55 -29.36 5.58
C TYR A 101 -23.32 -30.08 5.05
N LEU A 102 -22.57 -30.71 5.94
CA LEU A 102 -21.49 -31.65 5.65
C LEU A 102 -22.04 -33.08 5.76
N ARG A 103 -21.86 -33.90 4.72
CA ARG A 103 -22.12 -35.34 4.75
C ARG A 103 -20.79 -36.10 4.70
N PRO A 104 -20.45 -36.86 5.76
CA PRO A 104 -19.37 -37.85 5.73
C PRO A 104 -19.64 -38.94 4.68
N LEU A 105 -18.61 -39.31 3.90
CA LEU A 105 -18.68 -40.36 2.88
C LEU A 105 -17.73 -41.52 3.19
N SER A 106 -16.50 -41.22 3.60
CA SER A 106 -15.49 -42.20 3.99
C SER A 106 -14.47 -41.61 4.96
N GLU A 107 -13.71 -42.46 5.66
CA GLU A 107 -12.71 -42.01 6.63
C GLU A 107 -11.56 -41.25 5.98
N GLY A 108 -11.14 -40.15 6.62
CA GLY A 108 -10.02 -39.34 6.18
C GLY A 108 -10.13 -37.87 6.59
N GLU A 109 -9.17 -37.06 6.16
CA GLU A 109 -9.13 -35.64 6.47
C GLU A 109 -9.55 -34.79 5.27
N VAL A 110 -10.45 -33.85 5.53
CA VAL A 110 -10.89 -32.85 4.55
C VAL A 110 -10.69 -31.45 5.11
N THR A 111 -10.43 -30.48 4.22
CA THR A 111 -10.49 -29.06 4.55
C THR A 111 -11.89 -28.56 4.23
N VAL A 112 -12.60 -28.07 5.25
CA VAL A 112 -13.90 -27.40 5.08
C VAL A 112 -13.64 -25.90 5.08
N THR A 113 -14.07 -25.23 4.02
CA THR A 113 -13.88 -23.79 3.82
C THR A 113 -15.23 -23.09 3.72
N CYS A 114 -15.42 -22.06 4.54
CA CYS A 114 -16.48 -21.07 4.35
C CYS A 114 -15.84 -19.83 3.71
N SER A 115 -16.41 -19.33 2.62
CA SER A 115 -15.98 -18.10 1.97
C SER A 115 -17.16 -17.24 1.59
N ASN A 116 -16.92 -15.98 1.23
CA ASN A 116 -17.91 -15.29 0.40
C ASN A 116 -17.91 -15.88 -1.03
N GLU A 117 -18.96 -15.63 -1.81
CA GLU A 117 -19.08 -16.11 -3.20
C GLU A 117 -17.88 -15.69 -4.08
N LYS A 118 -17.26 -14.56 -3.76
CA LYS A 118 -16.04 -14.09 -4.43
C LYS A 118 -14.78 -14.89 -4.08
N GLY A 119 -14.72 -15.51 -2.91
CA GLY A 119 -13.55 -16.26 -2.42
C GLY A 119 -12.40 -15.41 -1.89
N ASN A 120 -12.60 -14.09 -1.73
CA ASN A 120 -11.55 -13.17 -1.25
C ASN A 120 -11.54 -12.97 0.28
N CYS A 121 -12.58 -13.47 0.96
CA CYS A 121 -12.61 -13.66 2.40
C CYS A 121 -12.99 -15.11 2.67
N SER A 122 -12.15 -15.84 3.41
CA SER A 122 -12.42 -17.23 3.77
C SER A 122 -11.92 -17.59 5.15
N ARG A 123 -12.52 -18.61 5.75
CA ARG A 123 -12.08 -19.25 7.00
C ARG A 123 -12.20 -20.76 6.82
N ARG A 124 -11.26 -21.51 7.39
CA ARG A 124 -11.18 -22.97 7.20
C ARG A 124 -10.92 -23.75 8.48
N MET A 125 -11.37 -24.99 8.50
CA MET A 125 -11.06 -25.98 9.52
C MET A 125 -10.63 -27.29 8.87
N THR A 126 -9.85 -28.09 9.59
CA THR A 126 -9.63 -29.49 9.25
C THR A 126 -10.76 -30.33 9.84
N ALA A 127 -11.52 -31.01 9.00
CA ALA A 127 -12.53 -31.96 9.43
C ALA A 127 -11.96 -33.39 9.32
N VAL A 128 -11.94 -34.11 10.44
CA VAL A 128 -11.57 -35.53 10.51
C VAL A 128 -12.85 -36.33 10.40
N ILE A 129 -13.01 -37.03 9.28
CA ILE A 129 -14.09 -37.99 9.07
C ILE A 129 -13.65 -39.32 9.67
N TYR A 130 -14.37 -39.78 10.69
CA TYR A 130 -14.02 -41.00 11.43
C TYR A 130 -15.21 -41.94 11.57
N LYS A 131 -14.95 -43.26 11.54
CA LYS A 131 -15.97 -44.25 11.85
C LYS A 131 -15.91 -44.65 13.32
N ASP A 132 -14.76 -45.15 13.75
CA ASP A 132 -14.55 -45.75 15.06
C ASP A 132 -14.04 -44.72 16.09
N GLY A 133 -13.14 -43.82 15.67
CA GLY A 133 -12.76 -42.66 16.49
C GLY A 133 -11.68 -41.79 15.87
N ALA A 134 -11.45 -40.62 16.48
CA ALA A 134 -10.46 -39.64 16.07
C ALA A 134 -9.75 -39.02 17.27
N ILE A 135 -8.46 -38.70 17.09
CA ILE A 135 -7.69 -37.82 17.97
C ILE A 135 -7.66 -36.45 17.30
N LEU A 136 -8.05 -35.41 18.04
CA LEU A 136 -8.06 -34.03 17.56
C LEU A 136 -7.02 -33.24 18.36
N VAL A 137 -6.13 -32.58 17.64
CA VAL A 137 -5.05 -31.77 18.23
C VAL A 137 -5.28 -30.32 17.87
N LYS A 138 -5.36 -29.47 18.90
CA LYS A 138 -5.41 -28.02 18.74
C LYS A 138 -4.23 -27.34 19.41
N THR A 139 -3.83 -26.18 18.91
CA THR A 139 -2.85 -25.36 19.64
C THR A 139 -3.55 -24.66 20.81
N GLY A 140 -2.89 -24.58 21.97
CA GLY A 140 -3.51 -24.08 23.21
C GLY A 140 -4.02 -22.64 23.15
N ASP A 141 -3.44 -21.82 22.27
CA ASP A 141 -3.88 -20.44 22.02
C ASP A 141 -4.90 -20.34 20.87
N GLY A 142 -5.06 -21.39 20.06
CA GLY A 142 -5.88 -21.42 18.83
C GLY A 142 -5.07 -21.06 17.57
N ALA A 143 -5.31 -21.79 16.47
CA ALA A 143 -4.67 -21.52 15.18
C ALA A 143 -5.25 -20.26 14.52
N SER A 144 -4.54 -19.69 13.54
CA SER A 144 -5.05 -18.54 12.77
C SER A 144 -6.26 -18.90 11.89
N GLN A 145 -6.34 -20.16 11.44
CA GLN A 145 -7.29 -20.65 10.42
C GLN A 145 -7.23 -19.90 9.07
N ASN A 146 -6.20 -19.06 8.87
CA ASN A 146 -6.06 -18.19 7.69
C ASN A 146 -4.79 -18.49 6.89
N ASN A 147 -3.92 -19.37 7.38
CA ASN A 147 -2.62 -19.68 6.77
C ASN A 147 -2.74 -20.03 5.27
N ILE A 148 -1.80 -19.53 4.49
CA ILE A 148 -1.60 -19.90 3.10
C ILE A 148 -0.57 -21.04 3.04
N ASP A 149 0.56 -20.89 3.74
CA ASP A 149 1.53 -21.96 3.97
C ASP A 149 0.91 -23.05 4.87
N GLU A 150 1.03 -24.30 4.47
CA GLU A 150 0.49 -25.44 5.25
C GLU A 150 1.41 -25.84 6.40
N THR A 151 2.67 -25.40 6.36
CA THR A 151 3.66 -25.66 7.40
C THR A 151 3.38 -24.79 8.62
N ILE A 152 3.26 -25.42 9.79
CA ILE A 152 3.17 -24.70 11.07
C ILE A 152 4.58 -24.48 11.59
N TYR A 153 4.97 -23.22 11.77
CA TYR A 153 6.26 -22.84 12.33
C TYR A 153 6.18 -22.61 13.83
N ILE A 154 7.19 -23.09 14.55
CA ILE A 154 7.37 -22.92 16.00
C ILE A 154 8.76 -22.34 16.23
N GLY A 155 8.88 -21.27 17.01
CA GLY A 155 10.17 -20.74 17.42
C GLY A 155 10.87 -21.70 18.37
N GLU A 156 12.19 -21.82 18.25
CA GLU A 156 13.02 -22.57 19.19
C GLU A 156 12.91 -22.02 20.63
N TYR A 157 12.59 -20.74 20.78
CA TYR A 157 12.55 -20.03 22.06
C TYR A 157 11.21 -19.31 22.31
N ASP A 158 10.86 -19.18 23.59
CA ASP A 158 9.90 -18.20 24.11
C ASP A 158 10.67 -17.09 24.85
N LEU A 159 10.07 -15.90 24.97
CA LEU A 159 10.58 -14.85 25.85
C LEU A 159 9.99 -14.95 27.25
N LYS A 160 10.87 -14.94 28.26
CA LYS A 160 10.50 -14.77 29.67
C LYS A 160 11.27 -13.61 30.25
N ASN A 161 10.56 -12.54 30.60
CA ASN A 161 11.16 -11.28 31.06
C ASN A 161 12.23 -10.74 30.08
N GLY A 162 11.97 -10.87 28.77
CA GLY A 162 12.89 -10.43 27.70
C GLY A 162 14.06 -11.38 27.41
N ALA A 163 14.22 -12.49 28.14
CA ALA A 163 15.26 -13.48 27.89
C ALA A 163 14.72 -14.71 27.14
N LYS A 164 15.48 -15.22 26.16
CA LYS A 164 15.16 -16.45 25.44
C LYS A 164 15.23 -17.66 26.37
N THR A 165 14.18 -18.47 26.37
CA THR A 165 14.12 -19.79 27.03
C THR A 165 13.55 -20.80 26.05
N LYS A 166 13.97 -22.07 26.12
CA LYS A 166 13.46 -23.10 25.20
C LYS A 166 11.94 -23.12 25.21
N ALA A 167 11.36 -23.16 24.01
CA ALA A 167 9.93 -22.99 23.83
C ALA A 167 9.13 -24.12 24.49
N VAL A 168 8.00 -23.75 25.09
CA VAL A 168 7.03 -24.70 25.64
C VAL A 168 5.65 -24.37 25.08
N VAL A 169 5.17 -25.24 24.19
CA VAL A 169 3.89 -25.06 23.49
C VAL A 169 2.83 -25.95 24.12
N LYS A 170 1.69 -25.36 24.49
CA LYS A 170 0.54 -26.14 24.95
C LYS A 170 -0.23 -26.70 23.75
N LEU A 171 -0.53 -27.99 23.77
CA LEU A 171 -1.44 -28.63 22.82
C LEU A 171 -2.73 -29.00 23.56
N GLY A 172 -3.89 -28.66 23.01
CA GLY A 172 -5.17 -29.16 23.47
C GLY A 172 -5.46 -30.50 22.80
N LEU A 173 -5.58 -31.55 23.60
CA LEU A 173 -5.91 -32.89 23.10
C LEU A 173 -7.35 -33.27 23.46
N THR A 174 -8.14 -33.57 22.43
CA THR A 174 -9.48 -34.14 22.55
C THR A 174 -9.60 -35.40 21.69
N CYS A 175 -10.60 -36.21 21.98
CA CYS A 175 -10.94 -37.38 21.18
C CYS A 175 -12.43 -37.34 20.84
N ALA A 176 -12.77 -37.94 19.72
CA ALA A 176 -14.14 -38.15 19.31
C ALA A 176 -14.32 -39.65 19.02
N PRO A 177 -15.14 -40.40 19.77
CA PRO A 177 -15.93 -39.96 20.93
C PRO A 177 -15.06 -39.64 22.17
N THR A 178 -15.62 -38.91 23.14
CA THR A 178 -14.85 -38.28 24.25
C THR A 178 -14.24 -39.27 25.24
N ASP A 179 -14.83 -40.45 25.40
CA ASP A 179 -14.37 -41.54 26.26
C ASP A 179 -13.03 -42.16 25.82
N LEU A 180 -12.68 -42.08 24.53
CA LEU A 180 -11.37 -42.47 24.03
C LEU A 180 -10.21 -41.67 24.66
N LYS A 181 -10.51 -40.54 25.30
CA LYS A 181 -9.51 -39.72 25.97
C LYS A 181 -8.85 -40.43 27.15
N ASP A 182 -9.52 -41.39 27.79
CA ASP A 182 -8.99 -42.14 28.93
C ASP A 182 -7.82 -43.07 28.54
N HIS A 183 -7.72 -43.42 27.25
CA HIS A 183 -6.67 -44.28 26.69
C HIS A 183 -5.64 -43.51 25.85
N LEU A 184 -5.78 -42.18 25.75
CA LEU A 184 -4.90 -41.34 24.95
C LEU A 184 -3.47 -41.33 25.52
N SER A 185 -2.48 -41.60 24.67
CA SER A 185 -1.07 -41.59 25.03
C SER A 185 -0.19 -41.11 23.87
N VAL A 186 1.09 -40.81 24.15
CA VAL A 186 2.08 -40.52 23.11
C VAL A 186 2.65 -41.84 22.61
N LYS A 187 2.58 -42.06 21.29
CA LYS A 187 3.19 -43.20 20.60
C LYS A 187 4.65 -42.94 20.28
N SER A 188 4.95 -41.75 19.76
CA SER A 188 6.32 -41.33 19.42
C SER A 188 6.44 -39.81 19.36
N THR A 189 7.66 -39.32 19.50
CA THR A 189 8.07 -37.94 19.24
C THR A 189 9.33 -37.93 18.39
N SER A 190 9.52 -36.90 17.58
CA SER A 190 10.82 -36.60 16.98
C SER A 190 11.87 -36.24 18.04
N ASP A 191 13.15 -36.39 17.70
CA ASP A 191 14.28 -36.21 18.64
C ASP A 191 14.45 -34.76 19.15
N ASN A 192 13.82 -33.79 18.47
CA ASN A 192 13.91 -32.37 18.76
C ASN A 192 12.81 -31.86 19.70
N VAL A 193 11.90 -32.73 20.18
CA VAL A 193 10.86 -32.36 21.16
C VAL A 193 10.63 -33.44 22.22
N THR A 194 10.00 -33.03 23.32
CA THR A 194 9.39 -33.95 24.30
C THR A 194 7.97 -33.51 24.59
N PHE A 195 7.11 -34.44 25.02
CA PHE A 195 5.72 -34.14 25.34
C PHE A 195 5.32 -34.70 26.70
N ASP A 196 4.74 -33.84 27.54
CA ASP A 196 4.13 -34.23 28.82
C ASP A 196 2.61 -34.33 28.67
N MET A 197 2.08 -35.55 28.76
CA MET A 197 0.64 -35.83 28.69
C MET A 197 -0.17 -35.19 29.81
N ALA A 198 0.40 -35.04 31.02
CA ALA A 198 -0.34 -34.53 32.17
C ALA A 198 -0.64 -33.04 32.04
N SER A 199 0.37 -32.26 31.61
CA SER A 199 0.20 -30.82 31.38
C SER A 199 -0.18 -30.46 29.93
N GLN A 200 -0.15 -31.44 29.02
CA GLN A 200 -0.31 -31.30 27.57
C GLN A 200 0.64 -30.25 26.98
N LYS A 201 1.92 -30.33 27.37
CA LYS A 201 2.96 -29.39 26.96
C LYS A 201 4.03 -30.09 26.15
N MET A 202 4.29 -29.55 24.96
CA MET A 202 5.46 -29.86 24.15
C MET A 202 6.61 -28.95 24.57
N THR A 203 7.79 -29.53 24.83
CA THR A 203 9.03 -28.78 25.09
C THR A 203 9.99 -28.96 23.92
N VAL A 204 10.47 -27.86 23.35
CA VAL A 204 11.44 -27.84 22.26
C VAL A 204 12.85 -28.11 22.80
N LEU A 205 13.58 -29.00 22.13
CA LEU A 205 14.98 -29.33 22.41
C LEU A 205 15.94 -28.70 21.40
N SER A 206 15.63 -28.79 20.10
CA SER A 206 16.45 -28.24 19.00
C SER A 206 15.58 -27.83 17.80
N ASP A 207 16.19 -27.20 16.80
CA ASP A 207 15.55 -26.81 15.54
C ASP A 207 15.29 -27.97 14.56
N GLY A 208 14.58 -27.68 13.47
CA GLY A 208 14.27 -28.59 12.37
C GLY A 208 12.84 -29.15 12.39
N ALA A 209 12.54 -30.03 11.43
CA ALA A 209 11.26 -30.71 11.30
C ALA A 209 10.92 -31.53 12.56
N GLY A 210 9.71 -31.37 13.09
CA GLY A 210 9.25 -32.04 14.29
C GLY A 210 7.88 -32.69 14.12
N ASP A 211 7.67 -33.78 14.85
CA ASP A 211 6.39 -34.48 14.89
C ASP A 211 6.10 -35.09 16.27
N ILE A 212 4.82 -35.18 16.61
CA ILE A 212 4.32 -35.94 17.75
C ILE A 212 3.18 -36.83 17.27
N THR A 213 3.31 -38.13 17.49
CA THR A 213 2.25 -39.09 17.19
C THR A 213 1.54 -39.51 18.46
N PHE A 214 0.24 -39.24 18.50
CA PHE A 214 -0.66 -39.66 19.58
C PHE A 214 -1.37 -40.95 19.19
N THR A 215 -1.72 -41.77 20.19
CA THR A 215 -2.48 -43.02 20.00
C THR A 215 -3.55 -43.19 21.07
N THR A 216 -4.68 -43.78 20.69
CA THR A 216 -5.75 -44.25 21.58
C THR A 216 -6.33 -45.55 21.04
N PHE A 217 -7.17 -46.22 21.83
CA PHE A 217 -7.73 -47.52 21.49
C PHE A 217 -9.25 -47.56 21.71
N LEU A 218 -9.96 -48.16 20.75
CA LEU A 218 -11.36 -48.55 20.87
C LEU A 218 -11.48 -50.05 20.55
N ASP A 219 -11.90 -50.88 21.51
CA ASP A 219 -12.08 -52.33 21.30
C ASP A 219 -10.92 -53.01 20.55
N GLU A 220 -9.68 -52.73 20.99
CA GLU A 220 -8.40 -53.21 20.39
C GLU A 220 -8.01 -52.59 19.03
N ILE A 221 -8.82 -51.69 18.46
CA ILE A 221 -8.48 -50.91 17.27
C ILE A 221 -7.60 -49.72 17.67
N GLU A 222 -6.39 -49.65 17.10
CA GLU A 222 -5.48 -48.53 17.31
C GLU A 222 -5.87 -47.33 16.42
N ILE A 223 -6.07 -46.17 17.04
CA ILE A 223 -6.33 -44.89 16.37
C ILE A 223 -5.13 -43.99 16.60
N THR A 224 -4.51 -43.49 15.53
CA THR A 224 -3.32 -42.62 15.60
C THR A 224 -3.51 -41.29 14.89
N TYR A 225 -2.86 -40.24 15.40
CA TYR A 225 -2.75 -38.96 14.72
C TYR A 225 -1.36 -38.37 14.91
N THR A 226 -0.76 -37.85 13.83
CA THR A 226 0.56 -37.21 13.84
C THR A 226 0.42 -35.72 13.64
N TYR A 227 0.88 -34.93 14.62
CA TYR A 227 0.98 -33.48 14.54
C TYR A 227 2.38 -33.09 14.07
N SER A 228 2.50 -32.52 12.87
CA SER A 228 3.77 -32.13 12.24
C SER A 228 3.95 -30.61 12.18
N PHE A 229 5.19 -30.14 12.34
CA PHE A 229 5.56 -28.73 12.39
C PHE A 229 7.06 -28.53 12.07
N GLU A 230 7.48 -27.28 11.85
CA GLU A 230 8.89 -26.91 11.67
C GLU A 230 9.36 -26.04 12.84
N ILE A 231 10.47 -26.41 13.49
CA ILE A 231 11.09 -25.59 14.53
C ILE A 231 12.13 -24.67 13.89
N VAL A 232 11.87 -23.37 13.94
CA VAL A 232 12.73 -22.34 13.36
C VAL A 232 13.90 -22.08 14.30
N LYS A 233 15.11 -22.36 13.81
CA LYS A 233 16.37 -22.07 14.48
C LYS A 233 16.47 -20.62 14.92
N ASP A 234 16.83 -20.39 16.18
CA ASP A 234 16.92 -19.06 16.82
C ASP A 234 15.60 -18.26 16.86
N GLY A 235 14.51 -18.84 16.33
CA GLY A 235 13.18 -18.27 16.26
C GLY A 235 12.54 -18.07 17.63
N VAL A 236 11.82 -16.97 17.77
CA VAL A 236 11.15 -16.59 19.00
C VAL A 236 9.64 -16.60 18.78
N ASN A 237 8.93 -17.41 19.57
CA ASN A 237 7.48 -17.40 19.60
C ASN A 237 6.97 -16.09 20.20
N VAL A 238 6.11 -15.40 19.45
CA VAL A 238 5.51 -14.12 19.84
C VAL A 238 4.05 -14.33 20.21
N TYR A 239 3.75 -14.18 21.49
CA TYR A 239 2.40 -14.32 22.06
C TYR A 239 1.81 -12.99 22.52
N THR A 240 2.65 -12.01 22.87
CA THR A 240 2.22 -10.72 23.41
C THR A 240 2.80 -9.55 22.62
N TYR A 241 2.22 -8.36 22.80
CA TYR A 241 2.70 -7.15 22.13
C TYR A 241 4.11 -6.77 22.60
N ASP A 242 4.42 -7.05 23.87
CA ASP A 242 5.78 -6.90 24.40
C ASP A 242 6.78 -7.86 23.75
N ASP A 243 6.41 -9.11 23.50
CA ASP A 243 7.27 -10.06 22.79
C ASP A 243 7.56 -9.56 21.37
N LEU A 244 6.52 -9.07 20.68
CA LEU A 244 6.64 -8.50 19.35
C LEU A 244 7.64 -7.33 19.33
N LEU A 245 7.47 -6.35 20.23
CA LEU A 245 8.38 -5.20 20.32
C LEU A 245 9.80 -5.60 20.77
N ASN A 246 9.94 -6.57 21.65
CA ASN A 246 11.24 -7.07 22.09
C ASN A 246 11.99 -7.81 20.98
N CYS A 247 11.29 -8.46 20.05
CA CYS A 247 11.91 -9.09 18.88
C CYS A 247 12.20 -8.09 17.75
N THR A 248 11.44 -7.00 17.68
CA THR A 248 11.52 -5.99 16.62
C THR A 248 12.16 -4.70 17.16
N ASN A 249 11.36 -3.72 17.53
CA ASN A 249 11.78 -2.33 17.74
C ASN A 249 12.78 -2.12 18.90
N ARG A 250 12.73 -2.98 19.93
CA ARG A 250 13.58 -2.88 21.11
C ARG A 250 14.85 -3.75 21.00
N SER A 251 14.93 -4.62 20.01
CA SER A 251 16.15 -5.40 19.72
C SER A 251 17.06 -4.60 18.80
N SER A 252 18.34 -4.48 19.14
CA SER A 252 19.31 -3.77 18.27
C SER A 252 19.63 -4.54 16.99
N GLU A 253 19.62 -5.87 17.06
CA GLU A 253 19.96 -6.78 15.96
C GLU A 253 18.73 -7.47 15.36
N GLY A 254 17.53 -7.20 15.88
CA GLY A 254 16.32 -7.97 15.61
C GLY A 254 16.39 -9.43 16.10
N GLU A 255 15.24 -10.08 16.13
CA GLU A 255 15.10 -11.53 16.35
C GLU A 255 14.25 -12.14 15.25
N ILE A 256 14.45 -13.44 14.99
CA ILE A 256 13.56 -14.17 14.08
C ILE A 256 12.20 -14.30 14.78
N VAL A 257 11.15 -13.74 14.18
CA VAL A 257 9.81 -13.72 14.76
C VAL A 257 9.02 -14.92 14.27
N VAL A 258 8.35 -15.62 15.19
CA VAL A 258 7.36 -16.66 14.87
C VAL A 258 6.05 -16.30 15.57
N LEU A 259 5.08 -15.78 14.82
CA LEU A 259 3.80 -15.38 15.38
C LEU A 259 2.99 -16.58 15.86
N ARG A 260 2.42 -16.44 17.06
CA ARG A 260 1.50 -17.40 17.68
C ARG A 260 0.11 -16.81 17.95
N LYS A 261 -0.06 -15.51 17.72
CA LYS A 261 -1.32 -14.76 17.87
C LYS A 261 -1.41 -13.64 16.84
N SER A 262 -2.64 -13.26 16.52
CA SER A 262 -2.95 -12.04 15.78
C SER A 262 -2.89 -10.82 16.70
N PHE A 263 -2.34 -9.73 16.20
CA PHE A 263 -2.35 -8.41 16.81
C PHE A 263 -3.36 -7.53 16.07
N GLU A 264 -4.55 -7.37 16.62
CA GLU A 264 -5.68 -6.71 15.97
C GLU A 264 -5.95 -5.30 16.53
N SER A 265 -6.82 -4.55 15.86
CA SER A 265 -7.36 -3.29 16.37
C SER A 265 -8.21 -3.49 17.63
N LEU A 266 -8.49 -2.40 18.35
CA LEU A 266 -9.21 -2.47 19.63
C LEU A 266 -10.57 -3.18 19.51
N SER A 267 -11.35 -2.80 18.50
CA SER A 267 -12.70 -3.32 18.25
C SER A 267 -12.69 -4.77 17.73
N LYS A 268 -11.55 -5.26 17.22
CA LYS A 268 -11.37 -6.64 16.76
C LYS A 268 -10.75 -7.54 17.83
N ALA A 269 -9.95 -7.00 18.73
CA ALA A 269 -9.40 -7.75 19.86
C ALA A 269 -10.44 -7.99 20.97
N TYR A 270 -11.31 -7.01 21.24
CA TYR A 270 -12.24 -7.05 22.36
C TYR A 270 -13.71 -6.95 21.95
N SER A 271 -14.58 -7.50 22.81
CA SER A 271 -16.02 -7.30 22.71
C SER A 271 -16.37 -5.87 23.12
N MET A 272 -17.27 -5.23 22.38
CA MET A 272 -17.66 -3.83 22.58
C MET A 272 -19.09 -3.72 23.15
N LYS A 273 -19.35 -2.68 23.95
CA LYS A 273 -20.65 -2.29 24.48
C LYS A 273 -20.89 -0.81 24.17
N GLY A 274 -21.48 -0.53 23.01
CA GLY A 274 -21.40 0.81 22.40
C GLY A 274 -19.94 1.07 21.99
N ASP A 275 -19.43 2.26 22.29
CA ASP A 275 -18.04 2.65 21.98
C ASP A 275 -17.03 2.22 23.06
N ALA A 276 -17.50 1.62 24.17
CA ALA A 276 -16.66 1.14 25.26
C ALA A 276 -16.37 -0.36 25.17
N ILE A 277 -15.27 -0.81 25.78
CA ILE A 277 -14.93 -2.25 25.87
C ILE A 277 -15.83 -2.94 26.89
N ALA A 278 -16.34 -4.11 26.54
CA ALA A 278 -17.10 -4.95 27.45
C ALA A 278 -16.17 -5.60 28.48
N LEU A 279 -16.57 -5.52 29.76
CA LEU A 279 -15.81 -6.04 30.89
C LEU A 279 -16.51 -7.21 31.56
N SER A 280 -15.74 -8.22 31.98
CA SER A 280 -16.17 -9.29 32.87
C SER A 280 -15.22 -9.36 34.05
N GLY A 281 -15.73 -9.21 35.29
CA GLY A 281 -14.89 -9.17 36.49
C GLY A 281 -13.85 -8.04 36.53
N GLY A 282 -14.09 -6.94 35.81
CA GLY A 282 -13.16 -5.81 35.70
C GLY A 282 -12.06 -5.97 34.65
N ALA A 283 -12.04 -7.09 33.91
CA ALA A 283 -11.10 -7.34 32.82
C ALA A 283 -11.79 -7.29 31.44
N PRO A 284 -11.09 -6.85 30.38
CA PRO A 284 -11.60 -6.89 29.01
C PRO A 284 -12.01 -8.29 28.56
N ILE A 285 -13.15 -8.37 27.89
CA ILE A 285 -13.61 -9.62 27.27
C ILE A 285 -12.99 -9.72 25.87
N LYS A 286 -11.99 -10.60 25.72
CA LYS A 286 -11.40 -10.94 24.41
C LYS A 286 -12.42 -11.67 23.53
N LYS A 287 -12.38 -11.40 22.23
CA LYS A 287 -13.22 -12.11 21.24
C LYS A 287 -12.72 -13.53 20.97
N GLU A 288 -11.41 -13.68 20.77
CA GLU A 288 -10.76 -14.97 20.53
C GLU A 288 -9.48 -15.09 21.38
N SER A 289 -9.05 -16.31 21.72
CA SER A 289 -7.87 -16.57 22.58
C SER A 289 -6.53 -16.29 21.89
N ASN A 290 -6.51 -16.43 20.56
CA ASN A 290 -5.38 -16.21 19.65
C ASN A 290 -5.27 -14.74 19.20
N VAL A 291 -5.97 -13.81 19.85
CA VAL A 291 -5.94 -12.38 19.50
C VAL A 291 -5.44 -11.52 20.68
N GLU A 292 -4.52 -10.61 20.37
CA GLU A 292 -4.06 -9.52 21.21
C GLU A 292 -4.36 -8.17 20.54
N ASN A 293 -4.40 -7.09 21.31
CA ASN A 293 -4.50 -5.75 20.76
C ASN A 293 -3.11 -5.24 20.34
N PHE A 294 -3.01 -4.62 19.16
CA PHE A 294 -1.80 -3.90 18.76
C PHE A 294 -1.73 -2.56 19.52
N GLY A 295 -0.82 -2.46 20.49
CA GLY A 295 -0.67 -1.29 21.36
C GLY A 295 -1.27 -1.48 22.76
N TYR A 296 -0.87 -0.61 23.68
CA TYR A 296 -1.42 -0.58 25.03
C TYR A 296 -2.66 0.32 25.10
N TYR A 297 -3.75 -0.23 25.63
CA TYR A 297 -4.97 0.52 25.97
C TYR A 297 -5.15 0.46 27.49
N THR A 298 -4.96 1.59 28.18
CA THR A 298 -4.62 1.58 29.62
C THR A 298 -5.74 2.04 30.56
N ASP A 299 -6.93 2.35 30.06
CA ASP A 299 -8.15 2.51 30.89
C ASP A 299 -9.40 2.09 30.11
N TYR A 300 -10.00 0.97 30.52
CA TYR A 300 -11.20 0.41 29.89
C TYR A 300 -12.51 1.12 30.30
N LEU A 301 -12.41 2.20 31.09
CA LEU A 301 -13.53 3.02 31.59
C LEU A 301 -13.58 4.42 30.94
N GLY A 302 -12.80 4.69 29.89
CA GLY A 302 -13.07 5.76 28.93
C GLY A 302 -12.16 7.01 28.97
N ASN A 303 -11.03 6.99 29.66
CA ASN A 303 -10.16 8.18 29.81
C ASN A 303 -8.68 8.00 29.39
N LYS A 304 -8.33 7.01 28.57
CA LYS A 304 -6.97 6.94 27.99
C LYS A 304 -6.96 6.68 26.49
N GLU A 305 -6.13 7.46 25.83
CA GLU A 305 -5.81 7.39 24.40
C GLU A 305 -4.62 6.45 24.18
N PHE A 306 -4.46 5.96 22.94
CA PHE A 306 -3.27 5.23 22.55
C PHE A 306 -2.02 6.13 22.64
N ASN A 307 -0.91 5.58 23.11
CA ASN A 307 0.38 6.27 23.08
C ASN A 307 1.49 5.32 22.62
N PHE A 308 1.94 5.53 21.39
CA PHE A 308 2.98 4.72 20.74
C PHE A 308 4.36 5.38 20.76
N SER A 309 4.54 6.51 21.45
CA SER A 309 5.77 7.32 21.38
C SER A 309 7.04 6.55 21.75
N LYS A 310 6.93 5.53 22.62
CA LYS A 310 8.02 4.65 23.06
C LYS A 310 8.01 3.27 22.40
N ASP A 311 7.00 2.99 21.57
CA ASP A 311 6.81 1.69 20.95
C ASP A 311 7.34 1.69 19.52
N VAL A 312 7.21 2.81 18.79
CA VAL A 312 7.65 2.92 17.39
C VAL A 312 9.16 2.99 17.24
N TYR A 313 9.65 2.56 16.09
CA TYR A 313 11.01 2.83 15.63
C TYR A 313 11.05 4.18 14.89
N ARG A 314 12.14 4.94 15.08
CA ARG A 314 12.33 6.26 14.46
C ARG A 314 13.62 6.24 13.64
N PHE A 315 13.54 6.74 12.42
CA PHE A 315 14.68 6.79 11.50
C PHE A 315 14.58 8.02 10.61
N ASN A 316 15.71 8.45 10.05
CA ASN A 316 15.67 9.52 9.05
C ASN A 316 15.28 8.94 7.70
N THR A 317 14.52 9.71 6.92
CA THR A 317 14.19 9.36 5.55
C THR A 317 15.45 9.05 4.75
N THR A 318 15.38 7.96 3.98
CA THR A 318 16.42 7.56 3.04
C THR A 318 16.24 8.24 1.69
N TYR A 319 15.11 8.92 1.47
CA TYR A 319 14.80 9.64 0.23
C TYR A 319 15.61 10.95 0.08
N ASN A 320 15.60 11.55 -1.12
CA ASN A 320 16.35 12.77 -1.41
C ASN A 320 15.93 13.96 -0.51
N THR A 321 16.85 14.44 0.33
CA THR A 321 16.62 15.52 1.31
C THR A 321 17.05 16.91 0.86
N LYS A 322 17.48 17.11 -0.39
CA LYS A 322 18.03 18.39 -0.87
C LYS A 322 17.08 19.57 -0.66
N PHE A 323 15.78 19.37 -0.90
CA PHE A 323 14.76 20.40 -0.63
C PHE A 323 14.66 20.73 0.86
N ILE A 324 14.51 19.70 1.71
CA ILE A 324 14.39 19.85 3.16
C ILE A 324 15.60 20.60 3.74
N GLU A 325 16.80 20.30 3.26
CA GLU A 325 18.04 20.99 3.67
C GLU A 325 18.05 22.46 3.28
N GLN A 326 17.71 22.77 2.03
CA GLN A 326 17.62 24.15 1.55
C GLN A 326 16.53 24.95 2.29
N TRP A 327 15.35 24.35 2.50
CA TRP A 327 14.27 24.95 3.28
C TRP A 327 14.71 25.21 4.72
N ASN A 328 15.33 24.23 5.38
CA ASN A 328 15.75 24.37 6.77
C ASN A 328 16.81 25.47 6.93
N ASN A 329 17.74 25.61 5.98
CA ASN A 329 18.68 26.72 5.98
C ASN A 329 17.97 28.08 5.85
N PHE A 330 16.96 28.18 4.97
CA PHE A 330 16.13 29.38 4.84
C PHE A 330 15.31 29.67 6.10
N ALA A 331 14.66 28.66 6.67
CA ALA A 331 13.80 28.77 7.85
C ALA A 331 14.62 29.17 9.09
N LEU A 332 15.81 28.60 9.27
CA LEU A 332 16.72 28.98 10.37
C LEU A 332 17.15 30.45 10.27
N ALA A 333 17.42 30.95 9.06
CA ALA A 333 17.73 32.36 8.83
C ALA A 333 16.52 33.30 9.05
N ASN A 334 15.30 32.75 9.12
CA ASN A 334 14.03 33.47 9.25
C ASN A 334 13.12 32.85 10.34
N SER A 335 13.72 32.40 11.44
CA SER A 335 13.06 31.53 12.45
C SER A 335 11.91 32.17 13.22
N SER A 336 11.77 33.50 13.15
CA SER A 336 10.62 34.22 13.70
C SER A 336 9.32 34.00 12.90
N MET A 337 9.42 33.55 11.65
CA MET A 337 8.27 33.40 10.74
C MET A 337 8.11 31.98 10.20
N TYR A 338 9.19 31.23 10.04
CA TYR A 338 9.17 29.91 9.38
C TYR A 338 9.76 28.83 10.28
N LYS A 339 9.22 27.61 10.17
CA LYS A 339 9.66 26.44 10.93
C LYS A 339 10.45 25.48 10.03
N SER A 340 11.49 24.89 10.60
CA SER A 340 12.23 23.79 9.96
C SER A 340 11.37 22.53 9.88
N LEU A 341 11.62 21.73 8.86
CA LEU A 341 11.03 20.41 8.65
C LEU A 341 11.91 19.33 9.26
N SER A 342 11.26 18.30 9.83
CA SER A 342 11.92 17.08 10.27
C SER A 342 12.30 16.22 9.07
N LYS A 343 13.36 15.42 9.22
CA LYS A 343 13.69 14.29 8.32
C LYS A 343 13.26 12.95 8.90
N GLU A 344 12.75 12.94 10.13
CA GLU A 344 12.40 11.72 10.86
C GLU A 344 11.06 11.16 10.37
N LEU A 345 11.02 9.83 10.21
CA LEU A 345 9.86 9.01 9.97
C LEU A 345 9.69 8.02 11.14
N VAL A 346 8.47 7.52 11.30
CA VAL A 346 8.16 6.45 12.25
C VAL A 346 7.83 5.15 11.54
N ALA A 347 8.29 4.04 12.11
CA ALA A 347 7.88 2.69 11.76
C ALA A 347 7.16 2.02 12.93
N GLY A 348 6.02 1.39 12.67
CA GLY A 348 5.29 0.60 13.67
C GLY A 348 6.09 -0.62 14.13
N LEU A 349 6.72 -1.32 13.18
CA LEU A 349 7.64 -2.44 13.41
C LEU A 349 8.91 -2.26 12.58
N ARG A 350 10.08 -2.52 13.16
CA ARG A 350 11.38 -2.65 12.48
C ARG A 350 11.79 -4.11 12.43
N VAL A 351 11.97 -4.66 11.23
CA VAL A 351 12.27 -6.07 11.00
C VAL A 351 13.65 -6.20 10.35
N GLN A 352 14.56 -6.87 11.06
CA GLN A 352 15.95 -7.07 10.62
C GLN A 352 16.30 -8.54 10.32
N LYS A 353 15.38 -9.47 10.63
CA LYS A 353 15.54 -10.92 10.48
C LYS A 353 14.21 -11.55 10.02
N ASP A 354 14.23 -12.84 9.71
CA ASP A 354 13.06 -13.58 9.25
C ASP A 354 11.82 -13.39 10.13
N PHE A 355 10.67 -13.41 9.47
CA PHE A 355 9.36 -13.17 10.08
C PHE A 355 8.35 -14.20 9.58
N TYR A 356 8.01 -15.15 10.44
CA TYR A 356 7.05 -16.23 10.18
C TYR A 356 5.69 -15.88 10.79
N GLY A 357 4.70 -15.62 9.93
CA GLY A 357 3.37 -15.16 10.33
C GLY A 357 2.37 -16.27 10.68
N ASN A 358 2.52 -17.51 10.18
CA ASN A 358 1.57 -18.62 10.40
C ASN A 358 0.10 -18.26 10.05
N GLY A 359 -0.12 -17.30 9.16
CA GLY A 359 -1.42 -16.76 8.79
C GLY A 359 -2.03 -15.82 9.81
N TYR A 360 -1.33 -15.47 10.89
CA TYR A 360 -1.78 -14.49 11.88
C TYR A 360 -1.72 -13.06 11.33
N THR A 361 -2.59 -12.22 11.89
CA THR A 361 -2.75 -10.83 11.45
C THR A 361 -1.94 -9.86 12.29
N ILE A 362 -1.38 -8.84 11.65
CA ILE A 362 -0.93 -7.60 12.29
C ILE A 362 -1.75 -6.45 11.72
N ASN A 363 -2.54 -5.82 12.57
CA ASN A 363 -3.41 -4.68 12.28
C ASN A 363 -2.96 -3.46 13.07
N MET A 364 -2.38 -2.49 12.39
CA MET A 364 -1.86 -1.29 13.04
C MET A 364 -2.89 -0.15 13.09
N HIS A 365 -4.20 -0.43 12.99
CA HIS A 365 -5.25 0.59 12.92
C HIS A 365 -5.12 1.64 14.03
N ASN A 366 -4.88 1.17 15.26
CA ASN A 366 -4.74 2.03 16.43
C ASN A 366 -3.55 3.00 16.32
N LEU A 367 -2.50 2.66 15.56
CA LEU A 367 -1.31 3.49 15.36
C LEU A 367 -1.45 4.44 14.15
N THR A 368 -1.99 3.93 13.04
CA THR A 368 -1.89 4.60 11.74
C THR A 368 -3.16 5.35 11.34
N PHE A 369 -4.32 4.97 11.87
CA PHE A 369 -5.58 5.59 11.48
C PHE A 369 -5.81 6.87 12.29
N PRO A 370 -6.34 7.95 11.66
CA PRO A 370 -6.62 9.19 12.38
C PRO A 370 -7.58 9.00 13.55
N TYR A 371 -7.39 9.78 14.63
CA TYR A 371 -8.19 9.66 15.85
C TYR A 371 -9.45 10.54 15.86
N ASP A 372 -9.57 11.46 14.91
CA ASP A 372 -10.68 12.41 14.83
C ASP A 372 -11.33 12.36 13.44
N GLU A 373 -12.51 12.96 13.33
CA GLU A 373 -13.31 12.99 12.12
C GLU A 373 -13.84 14.39 11.85
N GLN A 374 -13.86 14.80 10.57
CA GLN A 374 -14.44 16.07 10.14
C GLN A 374 -15.58 15.85 9.15
N GLU A 375 -16.69 16.55 9.36
CA GLU A 375 -17.79 16.58 8.38
C GLU A 375 -17.49 17.59 7.28
N ARG A 376 -17.44 17.12 6.02
CA ARG A 376 -17.36 17.98 4.83
C ARG A 376 -18.41 17.55 3.82
N GLY A 377 -19.32 18.46 3.48
CA GLY A 377 -20.38 18.19 2.49
C GLY A 377 -21.32 17.04 2.89
N GLY A 378 -21.55 16.82 4.19
CA GLY A 378 -22.36 15.72 4.70
C GLY A 378 -21.64 14.37 4.78
N VAL A 379 -20.31 14.34 4.56
CA VAL A 379 -19.50 13.13 4.72
C VAL A 379 -18.47 13.30 5.83
N ILE A 380 -18.36 12.27 6.66
CA ILE A 380 -17.40 12.15 7.74
C ILE A 380 -16.07 11.66 7.16
N LEU A 381 -15.01 12.45 7.30
CA LEU A 381 -13.67 12.16 6.81
C LEU A 381 -12.70 12.00 7.98
N PRO A 382 -11.84 10.96 7.98
CA PRO A 382 -10.84 10.81 9.03
C PRO A 382 -9.82 11.95 8.97
N TYR A 383 -9.50 12.54 10.12
CA TYR A 383 -8.65 13.72 10.24
C TYR A 383 -7.60 13.56 11.36
N PRO A 384 -6.30 13.75 11.08
CA PRO A 384 -5.26 13.56 12.09
C PRO A 384 -5.28 14.67 13.14
N THR A 385 -5.05 14.28 14.39
CA THR A 385 -4.83 15.17 15.53
C THR A 385 -3.34 15.31 15.83
N ASP A 386 -2.97 16.22 16.73
CA ASP A 386 -1.58 16.36 17.20
C ASP A 386 -1.03 15.09 17.90
N ASN A 387 -1.92 14.19 18.35
CA ASN A 387 -1.55 12.93 19.01
C ASN A 387 -1.30 11.79 17.99
N ASN A 388 -1.69 11.96 16.73
CA ASN A 388 -1.41 10.97 15.69
C ASN A 388 0.07 11.05 15.28
N LEU A 389 0.76 9.91 15.29
CA LEU A 389 2.14 9.83 14.77
C LEU A 389 2.17 9.79 13.24
N PHE A 390 1.13 9.26 12.63
CA PHE A 390 0.95 9.20 11.19
C PHE A 390 0.17 10.42 10.72
N ASN A 391 0.85 11.32 10.02
CA ASN A 391 0.32 12.60 9.55
C ASN A 391 0.56 12.86 8.05
N GLY A 392 0.99 11.83 7.32
CA GLY A 392 1.32 11.89 5.90
C GLY A 392 2.82 11.97 5.61
N PRO A 393 3.20 11.91 4.33
CA PRO A 393 4.59 11.76 3.92
C PRO A 393 5.41 13.06 4.00
N LEU A 394 6.73 12.90 4.02
CA LEU A 394 7.66 14.03 3.94
C LEU A 394 7.67 14.62 2.51
N PRO A 395 7.81 15.96 2.37
CA PRO A 395 7.85 16.58 1.06
C PRO A 395 9.19 16.30 0.36
N PHE A 396 9.11 15.87 -0.90
CA PHE A 396 10.25 15.92 -1.83
C PHE A 396 10.49 17.36 -2.29
N TYR A 397 9.41 18.06 -2.61
CA TYR A 397 9.44 19.46 -3.01
C TYR A 397 8.10 20.10 -2.66
N THR A 398 8.16 21.31 -2.12
CA THR A 398 6.97 22.14 -1.88
C THR A 398 7.18 23.52 -2.46
N LEU A 399 6.21 23.96 -3.24
CA LEU A 399 6.01 25.36 -3.58
C LEU A 399 5.09 25.97 -2.50
N GLY A 400 5.60 26.93 -1.74
CA GLY A 400 4.85 27.59 -0.66
C GLY A 400 5.51 27.43 0.72
N ASP A 401 4.78 27.70 1.79
CA ASP A 401 5.22 27.44 3.18
C ASP A 401 4.75 26.02 3.59
N PRO A 402 5.64 25.01 3.66
CA PRO A 402 5.25 23.63 3.92
C PRO A 402 4.56 23.40 5.27
N GLY A 403 4.80 24.28 6.25
CA GLY A 403 4.23 24.15 7.60
C GLY A 403 2.95 24.97 7.81
N ASN A 404 2.47 25.69 6.80
CA ASN A 404 1.32 26.58 6.94
C ASN A 404 0.43 26.65 5.69
N MET A 405 1.01 26.99 4.52
CA MET A 405 0.29 27.12 3.26
C MET A 405 1.15 26.55 2.11
N PRO A 406 1.25 25.21 1.98
CA PRO A 406 1.85 24.58 0.82
C PRO A 406 0.90 24.77 -0.37
N LEU A 407 1.33 25.50 -1.41
CA LEU A 407 0.52 25.69 -2.61
C LEU A 407 0.40 24.40 -3.40
N VAL A 408 1.54 23.75 -3.62
CA VAL A 408 1.67 22.44 -4.28
C VAL A 408 2.82 21.70 -3.62
N SER A 409 2.58 20.48 -3.18
CA SER A 409 3.60 19.60 -2.60
C SER A 409 3.63 18.26 -3.34
N ALA A 410 4.83 17.87 -3.77
CA ALA A 410 5.13 16.52 -4.19
C ALA A 410 5.81 15.80 -3.01
N TYR A 411 5.33 14.60 -2.69
CA TYR A 411 5.79 13.87 -1.52
C TYR A 411 6.75 12.73 -1.85
N GLY A 412 7.64 12.44 -0.91
CA GLY A 412 8.56 11.31 -0.94
C GLY A 412 8.11 10.19 -0.01
N GLN A 413 9.02 9.74 0.86
CA GLN A 413 8.79 8.66 1.80
C GLN A 413 7.78 9.03 2.90
N ASP A 414 7.00 8.04 3.34
CA ASP A 414 5.96 8.17 4.37
C ASP A 414 6.32 7.35 5.61
N ASN A 415 5.57 7.53 6.68
CA ASN A 415 5.60 6.63 7.84
C ASN A 415 5.18 5.21 7.41
N VAL A 416 5.72 4.21 8.11
CA VAL A 416 5.64 2.81 7.68
C VAL A 416 5.02 1.94 8.77
N GLY A 417 4.13 1.02 8.39
CA GLY A 417 3.65 -0.01 9.29
C GLY A 417 4.80 -0.93 9.72
N MET A 418 5.33 -1.69 8.76
CA MET A 418 6.49 -2.58 8.92
C MET A 418 7.64 -2.13 8.02
N TYR A 419 8.78 -1.77 8.61
CA TYR A 419 10.01 -1.35 7.93
C TYR A 419 11.06 -2.47 7.98
N VAL A 420 11.55 -2.91 6.84
CA VAL A 420 12.52 -4.00 6.68
C VAL A 420 13.86 -3.45 6.20
N ASP A 421 14.78 -3.27 7.13
CA ASP A 421 16.14 -2.78 6.89
C ASP A 421 17.22 -3.84 7.11
N GLY A 422 16.82 -5.08 7.42
CA GLY A 422 17.73 -6.23 7.42
C GLY A 422 17.91 -6.85 6.04
N ASP A 423 19.12 -7.34 5.76
CA ASP A 423 19.43 -8.11 4.55
C ASP A 423 19.10 -9.60 4.72
N ASN A 424 18.80 -10.28 3.61
CA ASN A 424 18.52 -11.72 3.56
C ASN A 424 17.34 -12.15 4.45
N VAL A 425 16.32 -11.29 4.52
CA VAL A 425 15.13 -11.51 5.34
C VAL A 425 14.05 -12.24 4.55
N LYS A 426 13.45 -13.27 5.15
CA LYS A 426 12.21 -13.90 4.67
C LYS A 426 11.02 -13.48 5.52
N ILE A 427 9.99 -12.92 4.90
CA ILE A 427 8.66 -12.70 5.50
C ILE A 427 7.71 -13.72 4.89
N ASN A 428 7.15 -14.61 5.71
CA ASN A 428 6.29 -15.70 5.25
C ASN A 428 4.92 -15.68 5.93
N ASP A 429 3.87 -15.84 5.15
CA ASP A 429 2.50 -16.11 5.60
C ASP A 429 2.00 -15.13 6.68
N VAL A 430 2.22 -13.83 6.48
CA VAL A 430 1.69 -12.77 7.35
C VAL A 430 0.48 -12.10 6.72
N VAL A 431 -0.53 -11.78 7.54
CA VAL A 431 -1.62 -10.88 7.15
C VAL A 431 -1.34 -9.50 7.73
N LEU A 432 -0.89 -8.55 6.91
CA LEU A 432 -0.45 -7.25 7.36
C LEU A 432 -1.39 -6.15 6.85
N LYS A 433 -1.83 -5.27 7.74
CA LYS A 433 -2.65 -4.10 7.38
C LYS A 433 -2.40 -2.92 8.30
N ASN A 434 -2.41 -1.71 7.75
CA ASN A 434 -2.27 -0.51 8.56
C ASN A 434 -3.58 -0.11 9.22
N CYS A 435 -4.75 -0.38 8.62
CA CYS A 435 -6.02 -0.02 9.25
C CYS A 435 -7.17 -0.98 8.93
N ASP A 436 -8.21 -0.91 9.76
CA ASP A 436 -9.55 -1.37 9.43
C ASP A 436 -10.15 -0.41 8.39
N PHE A 437 -10.01 -0.76 7.13
CA PHE A 437 -10.34 0.13 6.02
C PHE A 437 -11.83 0.44 5.88
N GLY A 438 -12.14 1.72 5.65
CA GLY A 438 -13.48 2.28 5.40
C GLY A 438 -13.97 2.08 3.97
N ASN A 439 -14.98 2.83 3.54
CA ASN A 439 -15.61 2.68 2.21
C ASN A 439 -15.02 3.61 1.14
N SER A 440 -13.87 4.23 1.39
CA SER A 440 -13.22 5.12 0.42
C SER A 440 -11.71 4.98 0.52
N LEU A 441 -11.04 4.84 -0.64
CA LEU A 441 -9.57 4.83 -0.71
C LEU A 441 -8.96 6.13 -0.17
N SER A 442 -9.70 7.25 -0.18
CA SER A 442 -9.24 8.51 0.40
C SER A 442 -9.00 8.44 1.91
N PHE A 443 -9.62 7.49 2.62
CA PHE A 443 -9.40 7.30 4.06
C PHE A 443 -8.01 6.74 4.37
N LEU A 444 -7.31 6.21 3.36
CA LEU A 444 -5.95 5.72 3.48
C LEU A 444 -4.90 6.83 3.36
N LYS A 445 -5.31 8.09 3.15
CA LYS A 445 -4.39 9.24 2.97
C LYS A 445 -3.32 9.37 4.06
N TYR A 446 -3.70 9.08 5.30
CA TYR A 446 -2.81 9.19 6.46
C TYR A 446 -2.30 7.84 6.96
N ALA A 447 -2.71 6.73 6.35
CA ALA A 447 -2.36 5.39 6.83
C ALA A 447 -0.91 4.98 6.52
N GLY A 448 -0.14 5.81 5.78
CA GLY A 448 1.26 5.53 5.43
C GLY A 448 1.46 4.31 4.53
N THR A 449 2.71 3.84 4.43
CA THR A 449 3.06 2.60 3.70
C THR A 449 2.86 1.39 4.62
N VAL A 450 2.27 0.29 4.15
CA VAL A 450 2.04 -0.90 5.00
C VAL A 450 3.33 -1.67 5.24
N LEU A 451 4.04 -2.03 4.18
CA LEU A 451 5.34 -2.70 4.23
C LEU A 451 6.35 -1.92 3.39
N GLU A 452 7.50 -1.58 3.96
CA GLU A 452 8.60 -0.98 3.22
C GLU A 452 9.88 -1.81 3.36
N ILE A 453 10.53 -2.07 2.22
CA ILE A 453 11.75 -2.85 2.11
C ILE A 453 12.88 -1.95 1.63
N GLU A 454 13.94 -1.89 2.44
CA GLU A 454 15.22 -1.25 2.14
C GLU A 454 16.34 -2.31 2.01
N GLY A 455 16.26 -3.36 2.82
CA GLY A 455 17.25 -4.44 2.85
C GLY A 455 17.41 -5.18 1.53
N GLN A 456 18.58 -5.79 1.34
CA GLN A 456 18.94 -6.55 0.15
C GLN A 456 18.51 -8.02 0.28
N ASN A 457 18.19 -8.65 -0.86
CA ASN A 457 17.82 -10.08 -0.93
C ASN A 457 16.61 -10.43 -0.03
N VAL A 458 15.63 -9.55 0.09
CA VAL A 458 14.43 -9.78 0.90
C VAL A 458 13.39 -10.57 0.12
N THR A 459 12.80 -11.59 0.74
CA THR A 459 11.69 -12.36 0.18
C THR A 459 10.42 -12.17 1.00
N VAL A 460 9.34 -11.74 0.37
CA VAL A 460 8.00 -11.71 0.96
C VAL A 460 7.17 -12.77 0.24
N GLU A 461 6.72 -13.79 0.97
CA GLU A 461 5.94 -14.88 0.38
C GLU A 461 4.70 -15.29 1.16
N ASN A 462 3.73 -15.85 0.44
CA ASN A 462 2.48 -16.40 0.98
C ASN A 462 1.66 -15.40 1.81
N SER A 463 1.89 -14.10 1.62
CA SER A 463 1.43 -13.05 2.51
C SER A 463 0.30 -12.22 1.90
N ARG A 464 -0.57 -11.68 2.75
CA ARG A 464 -1.65 -10.77 2.35
C ARG A 464 -1.39 -9.42 2.99
N ILE A 465 -1.17 -8.40 2.17
CA ILE A 465 -0.80 -7.06 2.63
C ILE A 465 -1.83 -6.06 2.10
N SER A 466 -2.38 -5.22 2.97
CA SER A 466 -3.50 -4.36 2.57
C SER A 466 -3.67 -3.07 3.34
N ASN A 467 -4.47 -2.16 2.79
CA ASN A 467 -4.98 -0.96 3.44
C ASN A 467 -3.88 0.03 3.83
N GLY A 468 -3.29 0.70 2.85
CA GLY A 468 -2.35 1.80 3.09
C GLY A 468 -2.40 2.87 2.01
N LYS A 469 -1.71 3.99 2.25
CA LYS A 469 -1.46 4.97 1.20
C LYS A 469 -0.72 4.31 0.04
N ASN A 470 0.31 3.54 0.37
CA ASN A 470 0.91 2.51 -0.47
C ASN A 470 0.87 1.18 0.29
N VAL A 471 0.70 0.05 -0.40
CA VAL A 471 0.69 -1.26 0.28
C VAL A 471 2.12 -1.76 0.49
N LEU A 472 2.90 -1.93 -0.58
CA LEU A 472 4.30 -2.34 -0.49
C LEU A 472 5.20 -1.33 -1.18
N ARG A 473 6.24 -0.86 -0.52
CA ARG A 473 7.32 -0.04 -1.10
C ARG A 473 8.64 -0.82 -1.07
N ALA A 474 9.38 -0.86 -2.17
CA ALA A 474 10.73 -1.42 -2.21
C ALA A 474 11.66 -0.45 -2.92
N PHE A 475 12.54 0.21 -2.16
CA PHE A 475 13.39 1.30 -2.67
C PHE A 475 14.85 1.01 -2.34
N SER A 476 15.70 0.99 -3.37
CA SER A 476 17.10 0.55 -3.26
C SER A 476 17.27 -0.89 -2.74
N ALA A 477 16.20 -1.68 -2.70
CA ALA A 477 16.18 -3.06 -2.19
C ALA A 477 16.46 -4.07 -3.32
N ASN A 478 17.74 -4.29 -3.64
CA ASN A 478 18.13 -5.17 -4.72
C ASN A 478 17.83 -6.64 -4.42
N ASN A 479 17.49 -7.39 -5.47
CA ASN A 479 17.10 -8.80 -5.41
C ASN A 479 15.89 -9.06 -4.51
N THR A 480 14.96 -8.12 -4.41
CA THR A 480 13.69 -8.33 -3.69
C THR A 480 12.80 -9.32 -4.44
N THR A 481 12.18 -10.26 -3.74
CA THR A 481 11.22 -11.21 -4.31
C THR A 481 9.88 -11.14 -3.59
N ILE A 482 8.81 -10.87 -4.33
CA ILE A 482 7.43 -10.90 -3.85
C ILE A 482 6.75 -12.09 -4.52
N LYS A 483 6.43 -13.12 -3.74
CA LYS A 483 6.01 -14.42 -4.28
C LYS A 483 4.72 -14.89 -3.64
N ASN A 484 3.74 -15.27 -4.47
CA ASN A 484 2.49 -15.86 -4.00
C ASN A 484 1.78 -14.99 -2.94
N CYS A 485 1.74 -13.69 -3.17
CA CYS A 485 1.15 -12.70 -2.26
C CYS A 485 -0.17 -12.14 -2.81
N SER A 486 -0.98 -11.55 -1.94
CA SER A 486 -2.08 -10.65 -2.34
C SER A 486 -1.82 -9.25 -1.80
N LEU A 487 -1.79 -8.26 -2.69
CA LEU A 487 -1.67 -6.85 -2.35
C LEU A 487 -3.01 -6.16 -2.66
N SER A 488 -3.66 -5.59 -1.64
CA SER A 488 -5.04 -5.10 -1.77
C SER A 488 -5.28 -3.74 -1.14
N TYR A 489 -6.12 -2.92 -1.78
CA TYR A 489 -6.59 -1.62 -1.27
C TYR A 489 -5.48 -0.61 -0.96
N SER A 490 -5.17 0.22 -1.95
CA SER A 490 -4.25 1.34 -1.79
C SER A 490 -4.86 2.66 -2.26
N GLN A 491 -4.56 3.76 -1.56
CA GLN A 491 -4.85 5.10 -2.11
C GLN A 491 -4.09 5.33 -3.42
N ASN A 492 -2.80 4.99 -3.47
CA ASN A 492 -1.94 5.25 -4.63
C ASN A 492 -1.60 3.95 -5.37
N PHE A 493 -0.66 3.18 -4.80
CA PHE A 493 -0.05 2.01 -5.43
C PHE A 493 -0.04 0.79 -4.51
N LEU A 494 -0.32 -0.37 -5.08
CA LEU A 494 -0.19 -1.64 -4.36
C LEU A 494 1.29 -2.03 -4.21
N LEU A 495 2.08 -1.82 -5.25
CA LEU A 495 3.53 -1.99 -5.23
C LEU A 495 4.23 -0.76 -5.80
N PHE A 496 5.08 -0.13 -4.99
CA PHE A 496 5.83 1.05 -5.37
C PHE A 496 7.34 0.76 -5.34
N LEU A 497 7.95 0.77 -6.51
CA LEU A 497 9.35 0.44 -6.71
C LEU A 497 10.13 1.68 -7.12
N GLY A 498 11.34 1.83 -6.61
CA GLY A 498 12.20 2.94 -7.00
C GLY A 498 13.59 2.86 -6.38
N SER A 499 14.26 4.00 -6.34
CA SER A 499 15.57 4.12 -5.71
C SER A 499 15.65 5.37 -4.87
N ASN A 500 16.38 5.26 -3.76
CA ASN A 500 16.82 6.40 -2.98
C ASN A 500 18.09 7.05 -3.57
N GLU A 501 18.70 6.44 -4.60
CA GLU A 501 19.84 6.97 -5.33
C GLU A 501 19.36 7.83 -6.51
N VAL A 502 19.64 9.13 -6.45
CA VAL A 502 19.34 10.10 -7.51
C VAL A 502 20.65 10.68 -8.03
N PHE A 503 20.90 10.53 -9.32
CA PHE A 503 22.07 11.05 -10.00
C PHE A 503 21.86 12.51 -10.41
N ASP A 504 22.87 13.33 -10.13
CA ASP A 504 22.84 14.74 -10.47
C ASP A 504 23.07 14.97 -11.97
N VAL A 505 22.52 16.10 -12.43
CA VAL A 505 22.71 16.59 -13.80
C VAL A 505 24.19 16.85 -14.06
N ASP A 506 24.73 16.36 -15.19
CA ASP A 506 26.07 16.72 -15.62
C ASP A 506 26.12 18.17 -16.14
N GLU A 507 26.41 19.10 -15.23
CA GLU A 507 26.56 20.53 -15.52
C GLU A 507 27.63 20.83 -16.57
N THR A 508 28.66 19.98 -16.66
CA THR A 508 29.85 20.16 -17.50
C THR A 508 29.74 19.51 -18.88
N ALA A 509 28.72 18.70 -19.10
CA ALA A 509 28.48 18.06 -20.39
C ALA A 509 28.19 19.13 -21.45
N THR A 510 28.98 19.13 -22.54
CA THR A 510 28.62 19.87 -23.75
C THR A 510 27.49 19.14 -24.48
N ASN A 511 26.41 19.85 -24.78
CA ASN A 511 25.25 19.33 -25.52
C ASN A 511 24.89 20.25 -26.69
N ASP A 512 24.18 19.70 -27.67
CA ASP A 512 23.58 20.46 -28.77
C ASP A 512 22.13 20.82 -28.40
N PHE A 513 21.88 22.11 -28.21
CA PHE A 513 20.57 22.67 -27.87
C PHE A 513 19.93 23.38 -29.07
N TYR A 514 18.61 23.51 -29.05
CA TYR A 514 17.88 24.34 -30.02
C TYR A 514 17.19 25.51 -29.32
N ASP A 515 17.10 26.66 -29.99
CA ASP A 515 16.24 27.77 -29.57
C ASP A 515 14.83 27.66 -30.16
N ALA A 516 13.95 28.61 -29.83
CA ALA A 516 12.58 28.67 -30.31
C ALA A 516 12.48 28.93 -31.83
N SER A 517 13.53 29.45 -32.46
CA SER A 517 13.64 29.64 -33.92
C SER A 517 14.07 28.37 -34.66
N GLY A 518 14.61 27.40 -33.94
CA GLY A 518 15.20 26.16 -34.45
C GLY A 518 16.70 26.27 -34.76
N SER A 519 17.38 27.32 -34.30
CA SER A 519 18.84 27.46 -34.43
C SER A 519 19.54 26.61 -33.37
N THR A 520 20.69 26.02 -33.73
CA THR A 520 21.44 25.10 -32.85
C THR A 520 22.57 25.83 -32.12
N TYR A 521 22.74 25.53 -30.84
CA TYR A 521 23.80 26.04 -29.97
C TYR A 521 24.53 24.90 -29.30
N LYS A 522 25.85 24.94 -29.28
CA LYS A 522 26.68 23.97 -28.58
C LYS A 522 27.30 24.62 -27.34
N THR A 523 26.83 24.22 -26.17
CA THR A 523 27.29 24.79 -24.89
C THR A 523 27.17 23.77 -23.75
N THR A 524 27.64 24.12 -22.55
CA THR A 524 27.46 23.28 -21.37
C THR A 524 26.02 23.37 -20.84
N THR A 525 25.56 22.34 -20.12
CA THR A 525 24.24 22.37 -19.47
C THR A 525 24.10 23.60 -18.56
N LYS A 526 25.13 23.90 -17.76
CA LYS A 526 25.14 25.05 -16.85
C LYS A 526 24.97 26.38 -17.57
N ASP A 527 25.74 26.58 -18.65
CA ASP A 527 25.72 27.84 -19.40
C ASP A 527 24.40 28.04 -20.17
N TYR A 528 23.71 26.94 -20.53
CA TYR A 528 22.42 27.02 -21.20
C TYR A 528 21.29 27.48 -20.27
N PHE A 529 21.29 27.02 -19.01
CA PHE A 529 20.28 27.28 -17.99
C PHE A 529 20.60 28.50 -17.10
N THR A 530 21.45 29.43 -17.55
CA THR A 530 21.68 30.67 -16.81
C THR A 530 20.43 31.54 -16.78
N GLU A 531 20.28 32.34 -15.72
CA GLU A 531 19.21 33.34 -15.62
C GLU A 531 19.22 34.29 -16.83
N ASN A 532 18.06 34.49 -17.46
CA ASN A 532 17.89 35.24 -18.72
C ASN A 532 18.70 34.68 -19.91
N GLY A 533 19.08 33.40 -19.86
CA GLY A 533 19.76 32.69 -20.95
C GLY A 533 18.81 32.11 -22.01
N ILE A 534 19.36 31.28 -22.92
CA ILE A 534 18.60 30.70 -24.03
C ILE A 534 17.46 29.79 -23.55
N ALA A 535 17.67 29.05 -22.45
CA ALA A 535 16.63 28.21 -21.84
C ALA A 535 15.39 29.04 -21.45
N ASP A 536 15.60 30.24 -20.90
CA ASP A 536 14.51 31.14 -20.51
C ASP A 536 13.68 31.56 -21.72
N GLU A 537 14.31 31.93 -22.84
CA GLU A 537 13.62 32.37 -24.06
C GLU A 537 12.73 31.26 -24.64
N VAL A 538 13.24 30.03 -24.68
CA VAL A 538 12.48 28.88 -25.18
C VAL A 538 11.32 28.54 -24.25
N LEU A 539 11.56 28.50 -22.93
CA LEU A 539 10.53 28.17 -21.96
C LEU A 539 9.45 29.26 -21.88
N GLN A 540 9.81 30.54 -21.97
CA GLN A 540 8.85 31.64 -22.08
C GLN A 540 8.00 31.53 -23.34
N SER A 541 8.62 31.19 -24.48
CA SER A 541 7.89 30.95 -25.74
C SER A 541 6.91 29.79 -25.60
N TYR A 542 7.32 28.69 -24.95
CA TYR A 542 6.44 27.55 -24.67
C TYR A 542 5.23 27.95 -23.81
N LEU A 543 5.48 28.68 -22.72
CA LEU A 543 4.43 29.13 -21.78
C LEU A 543 3.42 30.07 -22.45
N LEU A 544 3.90 31.10 -23.16
CA LEU A 544 3.06 32.19 -23.68
C LEU A 544 2.40 31.88 -25.02
N SER A 545 3.14 31.33 -26.00
CA SER A 545 2.60 30.83 -27.28
C SER A 545 3.75 30.33 -28.17
N SER A 546 3.66 29.11 -28.71
CA SER A 546 4.65 28.59 -29.68
C SER A 546 4.19 28.83 -31.11
N ALA A 547 4.89 29.71 -31.85
CA ALA A 547 4.61 29.94 -33.27
C ALA A 547 4.88 28.70 -34.17
N ASN A 548 5.70 27.74 -33.69
CA ASN A 548 5.99 26.49 -34.39
C ASN A 548 6.11 25.31 -33.41
N VAL A 549 5.04 24.52 -33.29
CA VAL A 549 4.91 23.36 -32.39
C VAL A 549 6.10 22.40 -32.52
N GLN A 550 6.50 22.03 -33.74
CA GLN A 550 7.55 21.03 -33.94
C GLN A 550 8.91 21.53 -33.47
N LYS A 551 9.26 22.79 -33.75
CA LYS A 551 10.53 23.39 -33.33
C LYS A 551 10.60 23.52 -31.81
N THR A 552 9.52 23.99 -31.19
CA THR A 552 9.44 24.09 -29.72
C THR A 552 9.57 22.69 -29.09
N LYS A 553 8.87 21.68 -29.62
CA LYS A 553 9.01 20.28 -29.14
C LYS A 553 10.46 19.79 -29.23
N THR A 554 11.17 20.07 -30.33
CA THR A 554 12.59 19.72 -30.48
C THR A 554 13.47 20.42 -29.45
N ALA A 555 13.26 21.72 -29.22
CA ALA A 555 14.02 22.48 -28.24
C ALA A 555 13.82 21.95 -26.81
N LEU A 556 12.56 21.73 -26.39
CA LEU A 556 12.22 21.14 -25.10
C LEU A 556 12.83 19.74 -24.92
N SER A 557 12.80 18.91 -25.97
CA SER A 557 13.43 17.58 -25.94
C SER A 557 14.95 17.65 -25.74
N THR A 558 15.65 18.59 -26.38
CA THR A 558 17.09 18.76 -26.16
C THR A 558 17.44 19.24 -24.75
N MET A 559 16.59 20.09 -24.16
CA MET A 559 16.73 20.47 -22.75
C MET A 559 16.58 19.27 -21.83
N GLN A 560 15.51 18.49 -22.01
CA GLN A 560 15.24 17.34 -21.16
C GLN A 560 16.37 16.30 -21.25
N LYS A 561 16.89 16.04 -22.46
CA LYS A 561 18.05 15.16 -22.66
C LYS A 561 19.29 15.62 -21.91
N ALA A 562 19.56 16.93 -21.86
CA ALA A 562 20.68 17.47 -21.09
C ALA A 562 20.49 17.28 -19.58
N LEU A 563 19.28 17.52 -19.06
CA LEU A 563 18.93 17.28 -17.66
C LEU A 563 18.95 15.79 -17.28
N ASN A 564 18.68 14.90 -18.24
CA ASN A 564 18.69 13.45 -18.05
C ASN A 564 20.11 12.84 -18.08
N LYS A 565 21.12 13.61 -18.46
CA LYS A 565 22.49 13.10 -18.62
C LYS A 565 23.20 13.07 -17.28
N THR A 566 23.64 11.89 -16.88
CA THR A 566 24.41 11.65 -15.66
C THR A 566 25.87 11.35 -16.00
N LYS A 567 26.77 11.51 -15.02
CA LYS A 567 28.18 11.09 -15.14
C LYS A 567 28.39 9.60 -14.86
N GLU A 568 27.35 8.92 -14.41
CA GLU A 568 27.44 7.60 -13.79
C GLU A 568 26.87 6.53 -14.72
N THR A 569 27.50 5.36 -14.77
CA THR A 569 26.91 4.20 -15.43
C THR A 569 25.88 3.58 -14.50
N VAL A 570 24.68 3.37 -15.01
CA VAL A 570 23.52 3.06 -14.16
C VAL A 570 23.11 1.60 -14.33
N THR A 571 23.28 0.81 -13.26
CA THR A 571 22.79 -0.58 -13.19
C THR A 571 21.43 -0.61 -12.49
N PRO A 572 20.40 -1.25 -13.06
CA PRO A 572 19.09 -1.35 -12.41
C PRO A 572 19.12 -2.10 -11.07
N ILE A 573 18.15 -1.81 -10.21
CA ILE A 573 17.80 -2.59 -9.03
C ILE A 573 16.83 -3.69 -9.47
N ASP A 574 17.14 -4.95 -9.20
CA ASP A 574 16.34 -6.10 -9.60
C ASP A 574 15.24 -6.41 -8.57
N VAL A 575 13.99 -6.52 -9.03
CA VAL A 575 12.82 -6.91 -8.22
C VAL A 575 12.01 -7.96 -8.97
N ASN A 576 11.64 -9.05 -8.29
CA ASN A 576 10.87 -10.16 -8.84
C ASN A 576 9.46 -10.21 -8.23
N VAL A 577 8.45 -10.34 -9.09
CA VAL A 577 7.05 -10.57 -8.72
C VAL A 577 6.60 -11.89 -9.34
N ILE A 578 6.17 -12.82 -8.51
CA ILE A 578 5.84 -14.20 -8.90
C ILE A 578 4.49 -14.56 -8.28
N ASP A 579 3.56 -15.10 -9.08
CA ASP A 579 2.27 -15.61 -8.61
C ASP A 579 1.47 -14.64 -7.71
N THR A 580 1.58 -13.33 -7.95
CA THR A 580 1.05 -12.31 -7.03
C THR A 580 -0.26 -11.70 -7.55
N LEU A 581 -1.21 -11.48 -6.65
CA LEU A 581 -2.53 -10.95 -6.96
C LEU A 581 -2.63 -9.48 -6.53
N PHE A 582 -3.05 -8.60 -7.44
CA PHE A 582 -3.21 -7.17 -7.19
C PHE A 582 -4.70 -6.79 -7.21
N TYR A 583 -5.20 -6.12 -6.18
CA TYR A 583 -6.62 -5.76 -6.06
C TYR A 583 -6.85 -4.33 -5.59
N ARG A 584 -7.44 -3.52 -6.47
CA ARG A 584 -7.91 -2.14 -6.22
C ARG A 584 -6.83 -1.18 -5.70
N SER A 585 -6.33 -0.33 -6.59
CA SER A 585 -5.55 0.86 -6.25
C SER A 585 -6.25 2.13 -6.74
N GLY A 586 -5.91 3.28 -6.16
CA GLY A 586 -6.41 4.56 -6.67
C GLY A 586 -5.73 5.01 -7.97
N ILE A 587 -4.52 4.53 -8.29
CA ILE A 587 -3.77 4.96 -9.49
C ILE A 587 -3.40 3.77 -10.37
N SER A 588 -2.38 3.01 -9.99
CA SER A 588 -1.94 1.81 -10.69
C SER A 588 -1.60 0.70 -9.71
N SER A 589 -1.61 -0.55 -10.16
CA SER A 589 -1.24 -1.66 -9.29
C SER A 589 0.25 -1.61 -8.94
N ILE A 590 1.11 -1.45 -9.95
CA ILE A 590 2.56 -1.27 -9.77
C ILE A 590 2.96 0.13 -10.26
N ALA A 591 3.87 0.78 -9.54
CA ALA A 591 4.52 2.01 -9.98
C ALA A 591 6.05 1.86 -9.93
N LEU A 592 6.70 2.28 -11.01
CA LEU A 592 8.15 2.40 -11.13
C LEU A 592 8.49 3.89 -11.06
N GLU A 593 9.14 4.31 -9.98
CA GLU A 593 9.41 5.72 -9.69
C GLU A 593 10.67 6.22 -10.39
N THR A 594 10.63 7.48 -10.80
CA THR A 594 11.81 8.32 -10.99
C THR A 594 11.54 9.73 -10.47
N ALA A 595 12.59 10.42 -10.04
CA ALA A 595 12.48 11.80 -9.59
C ALA A 595 11.96 12.72 -10.70
N PHE A 596 11.26 13.78 -10.31
CA PHE A 596 10.94 14.88 -11.21
C PHE A 596 12.22 15.59 -11.65
N ASN A 597 12.34 15.84 -12.95
CA ASN A 597 13.58 16.34 -13.56
C ASN A 597 13.33 17.51 -14.52
N GLY A 598 12.41 18.41 -14.15
CA GLY A 598 12.10 19.61 -14.93
C GLY A 598 13.10 20.76 -14.73
N PRO A 599 13.22 21.67 -15.72
CA PRO A 599 14.16 22.79 -15.67
C PRO A 599 13.94 23.76 -14.50
N PHE A 600 12.71 23.86 -13.98
CA PHE A 600 12.44 24.72 -12.81
C PHE A 600 13.10 24.18 -11.53
N LEU A 601 13.09 22.85 -11.36
CA LEU A 601 13.71 22.17 -10.22
C LEU A 601 15.25 22.20 -10.28
N TYR A 602 15.81 22.27 -11.49
CA TYR A 602 17.24 22.47 -11.70
C TYR A 602 17.65 23.91 -11.40
N ALA A 603 17.18 24.87 -12.19
CA ALA A 603 17.76 26.23 -12.25
C ALA A 603 16.73 27.36 -12.14
N LYS A 604 15.48 27.09 -11.73
CA LYS A 604 14.38 28.07 -11.64
C LYS A 604 13.94 28.67 -12.98
N ASN A 605 14.32 28.06 -14.10
CA ASN A 605 13.87 28.50 -15.42
C ASN A 605 12.42 28.01 -15.70
N PRO A 606 11.58 28.83 -16.36
CA PRO A 606 11.89 30.18 -16.78
C PRO A 606 11.81 31.19 -15.63
N THR A 607 12.68 32.20 -15.67
CA THR A 607 12.68 33.33 -14.72
C THR A 607 11.31 34.04 -14.63
N LEU A 608 10.47 33.94 -15.66
CA LEU A 608 9.08 34.39 -15.65
C LEU A 608 8.27 33.81 -14.48
N ILE A 609 8.35 32.49 -14.24
CA ILE A 609 7.61 31.82 -13.15
C ILE A 609 8.11 32.35 -11.79
N SER A 610 9.43 32.40 -11.61
CA SER A 610 10.06 32.92 -10.39
C SER A 610 9.67 34.39 -10.12
N SER A 611 9.62 35.21 -11.17
CA SER A 611 9.20 36.62 -11.09
C SER A 611 7.72 36.75 -10.72
N MET A 612 6.85 35.89 -11.26
CA MET A 612 5.43 35.86 -10.89
C MET A 612 5.27 35.55 -9.39
N PHE A 613 5.96 34.53 -8.87
CA PHE A 613 5.89 34.20 -7.44
C PHE A 613 6.45 35.30 -6.52
N GLN A 614 7.53 35.96 -6.93
CA GLN A 614 8.05 37.12 -6.20
C GLN A 614 7.04 38.28 -6.14
N GLN A 615 6.27 38.51 -7.21
CA GLN A 615 5.27 39.58 -7.27
C GLN A 615 3.98 39.26 -6.49
N ILE A 616 3.61 37.99 -6.34
CA ILE A 616 2.48 37.52 -5.51
C ILE A 616 2.82 37.58 -4.01
N SER A 617 4.09 37.79 -3.65
CA SER A 617 4.57 37.75 -2.26
C SER A 617 4.29 38.99 -1.40
N ASP A 618 3.36 39.87 -1.81
CA ASP A 618 2.89 40.99 -0.99
C ASP A 618 1.94 40.49 0.13
N LYS A 619 2.55 40.12 1.27
CA LYS A 619 2.03 39.91 2.64
C LYS A 619 0.63 39.28 2.80
N THR A 620 0.61 38.07 3.36
CA THR A 620 -0.55 37.55 4.13
C THR A 620 -0.82 38.42 5.37
N GLU A 621 -1.96 38.23 6.06
CA GLU A 621 -2.36 39.01 7.26
C GLU A 621 -1.28 39.06 8.37
N GLU A 622 -0.38 38.06 8.41
CA GLU A 622 0.74 37.96 9.37
C GLU A 622 2.10 38.43 8.80
N GLY A 623 2.15 38.95 7.58
CA GLY A 623 3.40 39.38 6.92
C GLY A 623 4.23 38.23 6.32
N ARG A 624 3.74 36.98 6.34
CA ARG A 624 4.36 35.85 5.62
C ARG A 624 4.13 35.94 4.12
N LYS A 625 5.09 35.44 3.34
CA LYS A 625 4.97 35.34 1.88
C LYS A 625 4.30 34.02 1.49
N LEU A 626 3.46 34.06 0.45
CA LEU A 626 2.81 32.86 -0.08
C LEU A 626 3.83 31.86 -0.66
N VAL A 627 4.83 32.36 -1.38
CA VAL A 627 6.00 31.59 -1.85
C VAL A 627 7.25 32.23 -1.26
N PRO A 628 7.68 31.82 -0.06
CA PRO A 628 8.79 32.47 0.65
C PRO A 628 10.16 32.04 0.14
N PHE A 629 10.25 30.85 -0.45
CA PHE A 629 11.49 30.23 -0.89
C PHE A 629 11.28 29.42 -2.17
N LEU A 630 12.31 29.39 -3.03
CA LEU A 630 12.36 28.56 -4.22
C LEU A 630 13.69 27.77 -4.18
N ALA A 631 13.61 26.44 -4.07
CA ALA A 631 14.78 25.57 -4.12
C ALA A 631 15.29 25.42 -5.56
N THR A 632 16.57 25.04 -5.70
CA THR A 632 17.25 24.72 -6.97
C THR A 632 18.08 23.46 -6.81
N ASN A 633 18.50 22.84 -7.92
CA ASN A 633 19.30 21.63 -7.93
C ASN A 633 18.67 20.50 -7.10
N VAL A 634 17.33 20.41 -7.14
CA VAL A 634 16.56 19.31 -6.53
C VAL A 634 16.17 18.25 -7.57
N SER A 635 16.39 18.54 -8.85
CA SER A 635 16.19 17.63 -9.99
C SER A 635 17.28 16.57 -10.09
N GLY A 636 16.99 15.46 -10.78
CA GLY A 636 17.96 14.43 -11.11
C GLY A 636 17.31 13.21 -11.76
N VAL A 637 18.11 12.18 -12.03
CA VAL A 637 17.64 10.90 -12.59
C VAL A 637 17.76 9.82 -11.52
N SER A 638 16.66 9.16 -11.16
CA SER A 638 16.70 8.05 -10.21
C SER A 638 17.39 6.84 -10.84
N ARG A 639 18.08 6.04 -10.00
CA ARG A 639 18.53 4.72 -10.42
C ARG A 639 17.30 3.84 -10.78
N PRO A 640 17.29 3.21 -11.95
CA PRO A 640 16.15 2.47 -12.47
C PRO A 640 15.96 1.16 -11.74
N VAL A 641 14.74 0.63 -11.88
CA VAL A 641 14.38 -0.70 -11.42
C VAL A 641 14.19 -1.61 -12.63
N ARG A 642 14.70 -2.84 -12.55
CA ARG A 642 14.30 -3.95 -13.41
C ARG A 642 13.27 -4.78 -12.66
N LEU A 643 12.03 -4.70 -13.11
CA LEU A 643 10.94 -5.51 -12.58
C LEU A 643 10.75 -6.75 -13.45
N LYS A 644 10.86 -7.94 -12.86
CA LYS A 644 10.48 -9.19 -13.50
C LYS A 644 9.13 -9.66 -12.97
N VAL A 645 8.15 -9.84 -13.85
CA VAL A 645 6.81 -10.36 -13.53
C VAL A 645 6.63 -11.73 -14.17
N SER A 646 6.22 -12.73 -13.39
CA SER A 646 6.11 -14.11 -13.85
C SER A 646 5.02 -14.91 -13.12
N GLY A 647 4.78 -16.14 -13.57
CA GLY A 647 3.82 -17.07 -12.98
C GLY A 647 2.36 -16.64 -13.21
N LYS A 648 1.49 -16.92 -12.24
CA LYS A 648 0.05 -16.64 -12.25
C LYS A 648 -0.30 -15.23 -11.73
N THR A 649 0.58 -14.26 -11.97
CA THR A 649 0.38 -12.89 -11.50
C THR A 649 -0.83 -12.24 -12.20
N LYS A 650 -1.75 -11.63 -11.44
CA LYS A 650 -3.04 -11.10 -11.95
C LYS A 650 -3.39 -9.72 -11.39
N PHE A 651 -4.14 -8.94 -12.18
CA PHE A 651 -4.48 -7.54 -11.91
C PHE A 651 -6.00 -7.34 -11.91
N TYR A 652 -6.60 -7.24 -10.72
CA TYR A 652 -8.02 -7.01 -10.47
C TYR A 652 -8.27 -5.53 -10.14
N ASP A 653 -7.97 -4.63 -11.09
CA ASP A 653 -7.79 -3.20 -10.82
C ASP A 653 -8.46 -2.29 -11.86
N TYR A 654 -9.68 -2.64 -12.26
CA TYR A 654 -10.49 -1.77 -13.13
C TYR A 654 -11.01 -0.55 -12.37
N LYS A 655 -10.83 0.61 -12.98
CA LYS A 655 -11.31 1.89 -12.49
C LYS A 655 -11.82 2.75 -13.65
N THR A 656 -12.84 3.53 -13.38
CA THR A 656 -13.28 4.64 -14.23
C THR A 656 -12.36 5.84 -14.07
N VAL A 657 -12.50 6.83 -14.96
CA VAL A 657 -11.72 8.07 -14.88
C VAL A 657 -11.93 8.79 -13.53
N ASP A 658 -13.15 8.71 -12.99
CA ASP A 658 -13.50 9.32 -11.72
C ASP A 658 -12.99 8.50 -10.53
N GLU A 659 -12.92 7.17 -10.62
CA GLU A 659 -12.39 6.33 -9.53
C GLU A 659 -10.87 6.43 -9.40
N MET A 660 -10.17 6.85 -10.45
CA MET A 660 -8.75 7.14 -10.38
C MET A 660 -8.49 8.40 -9.53
N ASP A 661 -7.62 8.34 -8.53
CA ASP A 661 -7.36 9.42 -7.56
C ASP A 661 -5.88 9.81 -7.52
N LEU A 662 -5.55 11.02 -7.96
CA LEU A 662 -4.19 11.57 -7.94
C LEU A 662 -3.91 12.44 -6.70
N SER A 663 -4.92 12.72 -5.87
CA SER A 663 -4.79 13.61 -4.71
C SER A 663 -3.89 13.05 -3.61
N GLY A 664 -3.65 11.74 -3.62
CA GLY A 664 -2.69 11.08 -2.73
C GLY A 664 -1.22 11.30 -3.12
N LEU A 665 -0.93 11.76 -4.34
CA LEU A 665 0.45 12.01 -4.82
C LEU A 665 0.87 13.47 -4.67
N ILE A 666 -0.03 14.38 -5.02
CA ILE A 666 0.23 15.81 -5.04
C ILE A 666 -0.83 16.47 -4.16
N GLU A 667 -0.40 17.13 -3.09
CA GLU A 667 -1.27 18.04 -2.36
C GLU A 667 -1.28 19.40 -3.05
N GLU A 668 -2.46 19.98 -3.18
CA GLU A 668 -2.63 21.35 -3.65
C GLU A 668 -3.56 22.13 -2.71
N ASN A 669 -3.26 23.42 -2.51
CA ASN A 669 -4.13 24.37 -1.80
C ASN A 669 -4.44 25.59 -2.68
N MET A 670 -4.54 25.40 -3.99
CA MET A 670 -4.74 26.49 -4.94
C MET A 670 -6.06 27.21 -4.69
N THR A 671 -7.14 26.50 -4.36
CA THR A 671 -8.43 27.10 -4.00
C THR A 671 -8.30 28.12 -2.87
N LYS A 672 -7.59 27.76 -1.79
CA LYS A 672 -7.36 28.67 -0.66
C LYS A 672 -6.45 29.84 -1.05
N ALA A 673 -5.38 29.56 -1.79
CA ALA A 673 -4.46 30.59 -2.25
C ALA A 673 -5.15 31.64 -3.12
N VAL A 674 -6.05 31.20 -4.00
CA VAL A 674 -6.87 32.08 -4.83
C VAL A 674 -7.85 32.91 -3.98
N ALA A 675 -8.51 32.28 -3.00
CA ALA A 675 -9.42 32.98 -2.09
C ALA A 675 -8.72 34.11 -1.32
N MET A 676 -7.44 33.94 -0.98
CA MET A 676 -6.64 34.99 -0.33
C MET A 676 -6.27 36.15 -1.26
N LEU A 677 -6.22 35.92 -2.58
CA LEU A 677 -5.77 36.89 -3.57
C LEU A 677 -6.91 37.63 -4.27
N MET A 678 -8.15 37.12 -4.21
CA MET A 678 -9.33 37.71 -4.84
C MET A 678 -10.45 38.01 -3.82
N GLU A 679 -10.79 39.30 -3.69
CA GLU A 679 -11.99 39.71 -2.94
C GLU A 679 -13.26 39.08 -3.58
N ASN A 680 -14.09 38.42 -2.76
CA ASN A 680 -15.34 37.72 -3.13
C ASN A 680 -15.21 36.37 -3.85
N PHE A 681 -14.05 35.69 -3.83
CA PHE A 681 -13.93 34.34 -4.41
C PHE A 681 -14.85 33.31 -3.72
N GLU A 682 -15.02 33.38 -2.41
CA GLU A 682 -15.91 32.47 -1.66
C GLU A 682 -17.36 32.50 -2.15
N ALA A 683 -17.81 33.64 -2.70
CA ALA A 683 -19.16 33.78 -3.27
C ALA A 683 -19.34 33.01 -4.59
N LEU A 684 -18.25 32.55 -5.23
CA LEU A 684 -18.29 31.80 -6.48
C LEU A 684 -18.56 30.30 -6.28
N ASN A 685 -18.39 29.78 -5.05
CA ASN A 685 -18.54 28.36 -4.71
C ASN A 685 -17.80 27.42 -5.71
N ARG A 686 -16.53 27.74 -6.00
CA ARG A 686 -15.68 27.00 -6.94
C ARG A 686 -14.49 26.38 -6.22
N GLU A 687 -14.20 25.12 -6.55
CA GLU A 687 -13.03 24.38 -6.08
C GLU A 687 -12.14 24.08 -7.29
N ILE A 688 -10.84 24.29 -7.11
CA ILE A 688 -9.79 23.91 -8.03
C ILE A 688 -9.26 22.57 -7.54
N THR A 689 -9.09 21.61 -8.44
CA THR A 689 -8.56 20.29 -8.10
C THR A 689 -7.26 20.00 -8.84
N ILE A 690 -6.58 18.93 -8.42
CA ILE A 690 -5.39 18.44 -9.11
C ILE A 690 -5.64 18.09 -10.58
N ASP A 691 -6.85 17.64 -10.94
CA ASP A 691 -7.19 17.26 -12.32
C ASP A 691 -7.27 18.46 -13.27
N ASP A 692 -7.47 19.68 -12.74
CA ASP A 692 -7.53 20.91 -13.53
C ASP A 692 -6.14 21.34 -14.03
N VAL A 693 -5.12 21.14 -13.18
CA VAL A 693 -3.73 21.51 -13.47
C VAL A 693 -2.88 20.35 -13.96
N PHE A 694 -3.27 19.13 -13.64
CA PHE A 694 -2.59 17.89 -14.01
C PHE A 694 -3.59 16.86 -14.57
N PRO A 695 -4.13 17.09 -15.80
CA PRO A 695 -5.21 16.29 -16.40
C PRO A 695 -4.75 14.90 -16.90
N LEU A 696 -3.81 14.26 -16.21
CA LEU A 696 -3.20 12.99 -16.56
C LEU A 696 -4.24 11.87 -16.74
N LYS A 697 -5.27 11.82 -15.87
CA LYS A 697 -6.34 10.82 -15.94
C LYS A 697 -7.08 10.89 -17.27
N ALA A 698 -7.56 12.08 -17.64
CA ALA A 698 -8.32 12.29 -18.87
C ALA A 698 -7.49 11.98 -20.11
N MET A 699 -6.22 12.40 -20.13
CA MET A 699 -5.30 12.10 -21.23
C MET A 699 -5.02 10.61 -21.35
N LEU A 700 -4.78 9.91 -20.24
CA LEU A 700 -4.55 8.46 -20.22
C LEU A 700 -5.76 7.71 -20.78
N PHE A 701 -6.98 8.04 -20.36
CA PHE A 701 -8.19 7.42 -20.88
C PHE A 701 -8.38 7.69 -22.38
N LYS A 702 -8.10 8.92 -22.83
CA LYS A 702 -8.15 9.30 -24.26
C LYS A 702 -7.18 8.47 -25.10
N GLU A 703 -5.91 8.36 -24.71
CA GLU A 703 -4.92 7.58 -25.46
C GLU A 703 -5.21 6.08 -25.38
N SER A 704 -5.57 5.56 -24.21
CA SER A 704 -5.92 4.15 -24.02
C SER A 704 -7.13 3.74 -24.86
N ASN A 705 -8.13 4.63 -25.01
CA ASN A 705 -9.29 4.39 -25.85
C ASN A 705 -8.93 4.30 -27.34
N LYS A 706 -8.03 5.16 -27.84
CA LYS A 706 -7.53 5.08 -29.22
C LYS A 706 -6.81 3.76 -29.51
N LEU A 707 -6.19 3.19 -28.48
CA LEU A 707 -5.45 1.93 -28.56
C LEU A 707 -6.30 0.69 -28.25
N GLY A 708 -7.62 0.83 -27.99
CA GLY A 708 -8.52 -0.28 -27.69
C GLY A 708 -8.26 -0.96 -26.33
N GLN A 709 -7.74 -0.21 -25.37
CA GLN A 709 -7.38 -0.71 -24.03
C GLN A 709 -8.45 -0.44 -22.97
N THR A 710 -9.49 0.30 -23.33
CA THR A 710 -10.63 0.60 -22.46
C THR A 710 -11.71 -0.48 -22.60
N TYR A 711 -12.36 -0.80 -21.49
CA TYR A 711 -13.51 -1.69 -21.45
C TYR A 711 -14.77 -0.89 -21.13
N SER A 712 -15.83 -1.04 -21.93
CA SER A 712 -17.08 -0.31 -21.72
C SER A 712 -18.19 -1.25 -21.26
N LYS A 713 -18.85 -0.91 -20.15
CA LYS A 713 -20.01 -1.64 -19.62
C LYS A 713 -20.95 -0.67 -18.92
N ASP A 714 -22.26 -0.86 -19.11
CA ASP A 714 -23.32 -0.07 -18.44
C ASP A 714 -23.16 1.46 -18.57
N GLY A 715 -22.71 1.91 -19.76
CA GLY A 715 -22.49 3.33 -20.05
C GLY A 715 -21.25 3.94 -19.40
N LYS A 716 -20.43 3.14 -18.70
CA LYS A 716 -19.17 3.54 -18.09
C LYS A 716 -17.98 2.96 -18.85
N THR A 717 -16.87 3.69 -18.81
CA THR A 717 -15.59 3.28 -19.40
C THR A 717 -14.60 3.00 -18.29
N TYR A 718 -14.00 1.82 -18.34
CA TYR A 718 -13.07 1.31 -17.37
C TYR A 718 -11.69 1.11 -17.99
N LEU A 719 -10.66 1.30 -17.18
CA LEU A 719 -9.28 1.04 -17.50
C LEU A 719 -8.65 0.24 -16.35
N ASN A 720 -7.82 -0.74 -16.69
CA ASN A 720 -7.01 -1.46 -15.72
C ASN A 720 -5.54 -1.10 -15.96
N VAL A 721 -4.95 -0.35 -15.01
CA VAL A 721 -3.59 0.18 -15.10
C VAL A 721 -2.66 -0.70 -14.27
N ALA A 722 -2.09 -1.72 -14.93
CA ALA A 722 -1.22 -2.69 -14.26
C ALA A 722 0.09 -2.05 -13.79
N ILE A 723 0.75 -1.28 -14.66
CA ILE A 723 2.06 -0.67 -14.36
C ILE A 723 2.07 0.80 -14.80
N ALA A 724 2.57 1.69 -13.95
CA ALA A 724 2.87 3.08 -14.28
C ALA A 724 4.38 3.34 -14.17
N TYR A 725 4.97 3.93 -15.19
CA TYR A 725 6.30 4.55 -15.12
C TYR A 725 6.06 5.99 -14.71
N TYR A 726 6.29 6.25 -13.43
CA TYR A 726 5.94 7.48 -12.76
C TYR A 726 7.17 8.38 -12.60
N GLY A 727 6.99 9.69 -12.67
CA GLY A 727 8.05 10.69 -12.55
C GLY A 727 8.36 11.36 -13.88
N GLY A 728 8.14 12.66 -14.01
CA GLY A 728 8.33 13.43 -15.25
C GLY A 728 9.77 13.62 -15.73
N GLY A 729 10.76 13.02 -15.06
CA GLY A 729 12.10 12.82 -15.60
C GLY A 729 12.19 11.55 -16.48
N VAL A 730 13.36 11.27 -17.04
CA VAL A 730 13.54 9.99 -17.76
C VAL A 730 13.40 8.83 -16.79
N ASN A 731 12.45 7.94 -17.07
CA ASN A 731 12.33 6.69 -16.33
C ASN A 731 13.04 5.58 -17.12
N LEU A 732 14.25 5.24 -16.68
CA LEU A 732 15.07 4.19 -17.29
C LEU A 732 14.73 2.78 -16.80
N SER A 733 13.68 2.64 -15.98
CA SER A 733 13.24 1.35 -15.48
C SER A 733 12.73 0.47 -16.62
N GLU A 734 12.76 -0.84 -16.40
CA GLU A 734 12.32 -1.82 -17.37
C GLU A 734 11.46 -2.91 -16.72
N VAL A 735 10.56 -3.49 -17.51
CA VAL A 735 9.71 -4.60 -17.09
C VAL A 735 9.93 -5.79 -18.01
N ILE A 736 10.16 -6.95 -17.41
CA ILE A 736 10.36 -8.23 -18.08
C ILE A 736 9.23 -9.16 -17.68
N TYR A 737 8.62 -9.84 -18.66
CA TYR A 737 7.45 -10.70 -18.47
C TYR A 737 7.75 -12.20 -18.66
N ASP A 738 9.00 -12.60 -18.47
CA ASP A 738 9.45 -13.98 -18.74
C ASP A 738 8.73 -14.98 -17.84
N GLY A 739 8.00 -15.92 -18.46
CA GLY A 739 7.25 -16.96 -17.76
C GLY A 739 5.95 -16.48 -17.12
N LEU A 740 5.41 -15.34 -17.55
CA LEU A 740 4.10 -14.85 -17.12
C LEU A 740 2.97 -15.59 -17.84
N GLU A 741 2.06 -16.19 -17.08
CA GLU A 741 0.81 -16.70 -17.62
C GLU A 741 -0.10 -15.54 -18.04
N LYS A 742 -0.87 -15.73 -19.11
CA LYS A 742 -1.78 -14.70 -19.65
C LYS A 742 -1.08 -13.40 -20.03
N GLN A 743 0.20 -13.47 -20.43
CA GLN A 743 0.95 -12.32 -20.96
C GLN A 743 0.21 -11.67 -22.16
N GLU A 744 -0.58 -12.43 -22.91
CA GLU A 744 -1.40 -11.92 -24.00
C GLU A 744 -2.45 -10.88 -23.57
N GLU A 745 -2.79 -10.77 -22.28
CA GLU A 745 -3.77 -9.81 -21.76
C GLU A 745 -3.17 -8.41 -21.51
N TYR A 746 -1.83 -8.29 -21.54
CA TYR A 746 -1.15 -7.00 -21.44
C TYR A 746 -1.24 -6.25 -22.76
N ALA A 747 -1.63 -4.98 -22.69
CA ALA A 747 -1.65 -4.12 -23.85
C ALA A 747 -0.26 -3.56 -24.16
N THR A 748 -0.13 -3.00 -25.36
CA THR A 748 1.05 -2.21 -25.73
C THR A 748 1.18 -1.01 -24.79
N PRO A 749 2.40 -0.63 -24.35
CA PRO A 749 2.57 0.54 -23.50
C PRO A 749 1.94 1.81 -24.10
N THR A 750 1.25 2.57 -23.26
CA THR A 750 0.58 3.82 -23.61
C THR A 750 1.39 4.98 -23.09
N ASN A 751 1.82 5.87 -23.98
CA ASN A 751 2.51 7.10 -23.62
C ASN A 751 1.51 8.27 -23.63
N VAL A 752 1.56 9.09 -22.59
CA VAL A 752 0.80 10.34 -22.51
C VAL A 752 1.69 11.49 -23.01
N ASP A 753 1.55 11.85 -24.30
CA ASP A 753 2.29 12.95 -24.94
C ASP A 753 1.64 14.31 -24.64
N TRP A 754 1.83 14.73 -23.40
CA TRP A 754 1.37 16.02 -22.89
C TRP A 754 2.03 17.23 -23.54
N ILE A 755 3.27 17.13 -24.04
CA ILE A 755 3.90 18.26 -24.74
C ILE A 755 3.12 18.58 -26.01
N THR A 756 2.79 17.56 -26.79
CA THR A 756 2.02 17.75 -28.03
C THR A 756 0.62 18.27 -27.73
N GLU A 757 -0.05 17.71 -26.72
CA GLU A 757 -1.38 18.18 -26.30
C GLU A 757 -1.33 19.67 -25.88
N TYR A 758 -0.35 20.06 -25.05
CA TYR A 758 -0.21 21.44 -24.55
C TYR A 758 0.27 22.44 -25.60
N LEU A 759 1.09 22.02 -26.57
CA LEU A 759 1.49 22.86 -27.70
C LEU A 759 0.33 23.07 -28.70
N ASN A 760 -0.62 22.13 -28.77
CA ASN A 760 -1.78 22.21 -29.65
C ASN A 760 -2.94 23.04 -29.09
N PHE A 761 -2.84 23.52 -27.85
CA PHE A 761 -3.76 24.52 -27.33
C PHE A 761 -3.63 25.81 -28.16
N SER A 762 -4.55 26.02 -29.11
CA SER A 762 -4.50 27.11 -30.08
C SER A 762 -4.52 28.47 -29.38
N GLY A 763 -3.47 29.25 -29.61
CA GLY A 763 -3.36 30.63 -29.18
C GLY A 763 -4.28 31.56 -29.97
N GLN A 764 -5.28 32.11 -29.29
CA GLN A 764 -5.60 33.53 -29.42
C GLN A 764 -5.71 34.07 -28.00
N VAL A 765 -4.62 34.68 -27.53
CA VAL A 765 -4.64 35.49 -26.32
C VAL A 765 -5.41 36.76 -26.66
N SER A 766 -6.73 36.77 -26.48
CA SER A 766 -7.42 38.02 -26.17
C SER A 766 -7.35 38.25 -24.67
N GLU A 767 -7.18 39.51 -24.26
CA GLU A 767 -6.99 39.92 -22.85
C GLU A 767 -8.11 39.46 -21.88
N ASP A 768 -9.21 38.90 -22.39
CA ASP A 768 -10.40 38.48 -21.64
C ASP A 768 -10.61 36.94 -21.51
N ASP A 769 -9.77 36.07 -22.08
CA ASP A 769 -10.16 34.66 -22.29
C ASP A 769 -9.53 33.63 -21.33
N MET A 770 -10.39 32.93 -20.57
CA MET A 770 -10.01 31.98 -19.52
C MET A 770 -9.32 30.71 -19.96
N GLY A 771 -9.52 30.32 -21.22
CA GLY A 771 -8.82 29.18 -21.82
C GLY A 771 -7.31 29.38 -21.91
N SER A 772 -6.85 30.59 -22.25
CA SER A 772 -5.42 30.91 -22.43
C SER A 772 -4.59 30.66 -21.18
N LEU A 773 -5.25 30.73 -20.04
CA LEU A 773 -4.59 30.72 -18.75
C LEU A 773 -4.55 29.32 -18.16
N LYS A 774 -5.62 28.54 -18.41
CA LYS A 774 -5.65 27.13 -18.03
C LYS A 774 -4.50 26.42 -18.72
N ASN A 775 -4.27 26.78 -19.98
CA ASN A 775 -3.13 26.34 -20.76
C ASN A 775 -1.78 26.74 -20.13
N LEU A 776 -1.65 27.97 -19.62
CA LEU A 776 -0.43 28.42 -18.92
C LEU A 776 -0.18 27.58 -17.66
N ALA A 777 -1.21 27.36 -16.83
CA ALA A 777 -1.11 26.55 -15.62
C ALA A 777 -0.66 25.10 -15.90
N GLN A 778 -1.29 24.45 -16.88
CA GLN A 778 -0.94 23.08 -17.29
C GLN A 778 0.49 22.98 -17.84
N LYS A 779 0.93 23.96 -18.63
CA LYS A 779 2.31 24.02 -19.12
C LYS A 779 3.33 24.22 -18.01
N MET A 780 3.03 25.04 -17.00
CA MET A 780 3.93 25.24 -15.86
C MET A 780 4.19 23.94 -15.10
N VAL A 781 3.19 23.04 -15.00
CA VAL A 781 3.40 21.73 -14.37
C VAL A 781 4.51 20.95 -15.09
N THR A 782 4.53 20.91 -16.42
CA THR A 782 5.60 20.23 -17.18
C THR A 782 6.98 20.86 -17.05
N VAL A 783 7.06 22.16 -16.78
CA VAL A 783 8.35 22.82 -16.50
C VAL A 783 8.91 22.36 -15.15
N VAL A 784 8.05 21.95 -14.21
CA VAL A 784 8.45 21.41 -12.90
C VAL A 784 8.68 19.91 -12.96
N THR A 785 7.73 19.14 -13.49
CA THR A 785 7.82 17.67 -13.53
C THR A 785 8.87 17.18 -14.51
N GLY A 786 9.04 17.91 -15.62
CA GLY A 786 9.83 17.52 -16.78
C GLY A 786 8.95 17.20 -18.00
N PHE A 787 9.64 16.97 -19.11
CA PHE A 787 9.10 16.90 -20.48
C PHE A 787 9.01 15.47 -21.03
N GLU A 788 9.43 14.45 -20.28
CA GLU A 788 9.28 13.06 -20.72
C GLU A 788 7.82 12.59 -20.58
N ASP A 789 7.38 11.73 -21.48
CA ASP A 789 6.03 11.17 -21.47
C ASP A 789 5.85 10.23 -20.28
N PHE A 790 4.69 10.32 -19.61
CA PHE A 790 4.31 9.27 -18.67
C PHE A 790 3.91 8.03 -19.46
N LYS A 791 4.46 6.88 -19.05
CA LYS A 791 4.24 5.60 -19.72
C LYS A 791 3.45 4.68 -18.82
N PHE A 792 2.46 4.01 -19.38
CA PHE A 792 1.59 3.09 -18.67
C PHE A 792 1.53 1.75 -19.41
N VAL A 793 1.40 0.66 -18.66
CA VAL A 793 1.02 -0.64 -19.20
C VAL A 793 -0.36 -0.96 -18.66
N CYS A 794 -1.34 -0.94 -19.55
CA CYS A 794 -2.72 -1.27 -19.26
C CYS A 794 -3.03 -2.72 -19.67
N MET A 795 -4.10 -3.28 -19.14
CA MET A 795 -4.68 -4.51 -19.68
C MET A 795 -5.44 -4.22 -20.97
N LYS A 796 -5.69 -5.24 -21.80
CA LYS A 796 -6.54 -5.12 -22.99
C LYS A 796 -7.99 -4.78 -22.62
N GLY A 797 -8.67 -4.07 -23.52
CA GLY A 797 -10.06 -3.64 -23.34
C GLY A 797 -11.13 -4.74 -23.49
N ASN A 798 -10.78 -6.01 -23.29
CA ASN A 798 -11.69 -7.16 -23.45
C ASN A 798 -12.50 -7.50 -22.18
N GLY A 799 -12.21 -6.83 -21.06
CA GLY A 799 -12.88 -7.07 -19.78
C GLY A 799 -12.35 -8.26 -18.98
N TYR A 800 -11.17 -8.79 -19.30
CA TYR A 800 -10.52 -9.85 -18.52
C TYR A 800 -10.42 -9.46 -17.04
N LEU A 801 -10.99 -10.29 -16.14
CA LEU A 801 -11.11 -10.08 -14.68
C LEU A 801 -11.97 -8.88 -14.24
N TYR A 802 -12.77 -8.29 -15.13
CA TYR A 802 -13.67 -7.19 -14.75
C TYR A 802 -14.76 -7.68 -13.78
N GLY A 803 -14.86 -7.02 -12.62
CA GLY A 803 -15.83 -7.37 -11.58
C GLY A 803 -15.46 -8.60 -10.75
N GLU A 804 -14.30 -9.21 -11.02
CA GLU A 804 -13.77 -10.33 -10.23
C GLU A 804 -12.94 -9.82 -9.04
N ALA A 805 -12.64 -10.71 -8.10
CA ALA A 805 -11.76 -10.46 -6.96
C ALA A 805 -10.75 -11.61 -6.80
N PRO A 806 -9.57 -11.36 -6.22
CA PRO A 806 -8.60 -12.41 -5.94
C PRO A 806 -9.18 -13.49 -5.03
N LYS A 807 -8.97 -14.77 -5.36
CA LYS A 807 -9.39 -15.87 -4.48
C LYS A 807 -8.23 -16.33 -3.61
N GLU A 808 -8.46 -16.49 -2.31
CA GLU A 808 -7.43 -17.05 -1.42
C GLU A 808 -7.07 -18.51 -1.77
N SER A 809 -7.97 -19.23 -2.47
CA SER A 809 -7.69 -20.57 -2.97
C SER A 809 -6.58 -20.58 -4.02
N GLU A 810 -6.45 -19.53 -4.84
CA GLU A 810 -5.40 -19.43 -5.86
C GLU A 810 -4.01 -19.43 -5.22
N LEU A 811 -3.83 -18.66 -4.14
CA LEU A 811 -2.56 -18.61 -3.41
C LEU A 811 -2.17 -19.98 -2.85
N ARG A 812 -3.15 -20.78 -2.41
CA ARG A 812 -2.90 -22.11 -1.85
C ARG A 812 -2.61 -23.15 -2.93
N GLU A 813 -3.25 -23.03 -4.09
CA GLU A 813 -2.96 -23.88 -5.24
C GLU A 813 -1.53 -23.68 -5.74
N ASN A 814 -1.02 -22.46 -5.72
CA ASN A 814 0.35 -22.14 -6.15
C ASN A 814 1.44 -22.80 -5.30
N ILE A 815 1.19 -23.10 -4.02
CA ILE A 815 2.15 -23.80 -3.16
C ILE A 815 2.34 -25.25 -3.59
N ARG A 816 1.30 -25.87 -4.19
CA ARG A 816 1.27 -27.30 -4.49
C ARG A 816 1.91 -27.66 -5.84
N GLY A 817 2.31 -26.66 -6.64
CA GLY A 817 2.85 -26.81 -7.99
C GLY A 817 1.79 -26.69 -9.06
#